data_AF-A0A6J3BVS0-F1
#
_entry.id   AF-A0A6J3BVS0-F1
#
_cell.length_a   1.000
_cell.length_b   1.000
_cell.length_c   1.000
_cell.angle_alpha   90.00
_cell.angle_beta   90.00
_cell.angle_gamma   90.00
#
_symmetry.space_group_name_H-M   'P 1'
#
loop_
_entity.id
_entity.type
_entity.pdbx_description
1 polymer ?
#
loop_
_entity_poly.entity_id
_entity_poly.type
_entity_poly.pdbx_seq_one_letter_code
_entity_poly.pdbx_strand_id
1 'polypeptide(L)'
;MMEKYHMNNIMTGNLDMLCLVCNTYLKSADDADAHITLPIHKKNFSKTIYVEKYEEDHIKKVLNGYYCEFCNLLFPMLSKVPLHVEDEKHIANKNYNVLKRVGNHIIAYNELIIDMKSWHGFRDNTCSVCITEFDNEGIHRTKTSHVINLIQKKIVFGPHKVIYRLVDENTYQCLTCNIILTTNSVESHFNGAIHREGIKKCSELYSVFLNNNEIIENFKEFNKKNETELHIINEIVNANITPVKLKKKIQKDPIIKPVSNQTANMPATKEFENSDFNYIDKRNDIDSFNEINLNTNKDDMTFKEINLDKILQFVQTFEKNEVNINFETETAFCKKCFINVNFEFESINDHIKGKRHTDAKRFVSDYVPFQCDARINKPYKNKEKGNLSAVADESTKNYVSAPVVPYYNKNNYYKNENEKQDNNNEEEQAQQRSCDDITDIDEDFNKVDTDLITYAKENHLTYNKNNRNVYCRICLTRIPSSLNSMKEHVKGAKHKAVLIKHEMASIKTLQSNKFFEDVTMTEKFAIINYKFFLPKLSFFMLTPIDTYKLRCHICEVHLFEGQIPAHVKSHLHASLLKDIPVVTSLKNEFVRVVSSGLYHCGYCNHCIKGWKKLQRHLKTESHIEEVSQLSAIFQFYLPKLRQYRIQKAMENNIFRMFF
;
A
#
# COMPACT_ATOMS: atom_id res chain seq x y z
N MET A 1 8.13 -23.21 -2.42
CA MET A 1 9.10 -22.53 -1.52
C MET A 1 10.54 -22.97 -1.82
N MET A 2 10.85 -24.27 -1.91
CA MET A 2 12.23 -24.74 -2.19
C MET A 2 12.77 -24.30 -3.56
N GLU A 3 11.91 -24.04 -4.55
CA GLU A 3 12.31 -23.62 -5.92
C GLU A 3 13.36 -22.50 -5.91
N LYS A 4 13.22 -21.53 -5.00
CA LYS A 4 14.15 -20.40 -4.82
C LYS A 4 15.60 -20.86 -4.66
N TYR A 5 15.83 -21.90 -3.87
CA TYR A 5 17.18 -22.41 -3.59
C TYR A 5 17.71 -23.26 -4.75
N HIS A 6 16.86 -24.11 -5.34
CA HIS A 6 17.22 -24.95 -6.48
C HIS A 6 17.62 -24.10 -7.69
N MET A 7 16.85 -23.05 -8.00
CA MET A 7 17.17 -22.08 -9.07
C MET A 7 18.49 -21.32 -8.86
N ASN A 8 18.95 -21.18 -7.60
CA ASN A 8 20.24 -20.57 -7.23
C ASN A 8 21.36 -21.62 -7.06
N ASN A 9 21.17 -22.84 -7.57
CA ASN A 9 22.11 -23.97 -7.47
C ASN A 9 22.45 -24.34 -6.01
N ILE A 10 21.52 -24.19 -5.08
CA ILE A 10 21.63 -24.67 -3.69
C ILE A 10 20.87 -25.99 -3.58
N MET A 11 21.61 -27.06 -3.30
CA MET A 11 21.05 -28.38 -3.03
C MET A 11 20.52 -28.43 -1.59
N THR A 12 19.27 -28.84 -1.40
CA THR A 12 18.60 -28.83 -0.08
C THR A 12 18.41 -30.24 0.48
N GLY A 13 18.87 -30.48 1.70
CA GLY A 13 18.52 -31.66 2.50
C GLY A 13 17.28 -31.40 3.37
N ASN A 14 17.06 -32.28 4.36
CA ASN A 14 15.96 -32.13 5.33
C ASN A 14 16.23 -31.06 6.40
N LEU A 15 17.50 -30.70 6.60
CA LEU A 15 17.98 -29.71 7.57
C LEU A 15 19.04 -28.81 6.92
N ASP A 16 20.05 -29.45 6.33
CA ASP A 16 21.22 -28.80 5.74
C ASP A 16 21.01 -28.34 4.30
N MET A 17 21.82 -27.38 3.83
CA MET A 17 21.88 -26.97 2.44
C MET A 17 23.34 -26.83 1.95
N LEU A 18 23.57 -27.04 0.66
CA LEU A 18 24.89 -26.94 0.03
C LEU A 18 24.82 -26.11 -1.26
N CYS A 19 25.51 -24.97 -1.27
CA CYS A 19 25.66 -24.16 -2.48
C CYS A 19 26.67 -24.81 -3.45
N LEU A 20 26.18 -25.32 -4.59
CA LEU A 20 26.97 -26.08 -5.56
C LEU A 20 27.93 -25.22 -6.41
N VAL A 21 27.77 -23.90 -6.38
CA VAL A 21 28.64 -22.93 -7.08
C VAL A 21 29.69 -22.27 -6.20
N CYS A 22 29.53 -22.34 -4.88
CA CYS A 22 30.51 -21.86 -3.90
C CYS A 22 31.13 -23.01 -3.07
N ASN A 23 30.66 -24.24 -3.26
CA ASN A 23 30.96 -25.40 -2.41
C ASN A 23 30.83 -25.09 -0.90
N THR A 24 29.80 -24.30 -0.55
CA THR A 24 29.59 -23.75 0.81
C THR A 24 28.40 -24.44 1.46
N TYR A 25 28.64 -25.06 2.61
CA TYR A 25 27.61 -25.63 3.48
C TYR A 25 26.89 -24.53 4.27
N LEU A 26 25.58 -24.67 4.42
CA LEU A 26 24.65 -23.68 4.96
C LEU A 26 23.67 -24.41 5.91
N LYS A 27 23.46 -23.90 7.12
CA LYS A 27 22.74 -24.60 8.20
C LYS A 27 21.24 -24.30 8.24
N SER A 28 20.79 -23.31 7.48
CA SER A 28 19.43 -22.77 7.60
C SER A 28 18.97 -22.14 6.28
N ALA A 29 17.66 -21.86 6.19
CA ALA A 29 17.10 -21.03 5.13
C ALA A 29 17.66 -19.61 5.16
N ASP A 30 17.89 -19.04 6.35
CA ASP A 30 18.42 -17.68 6.50
C ASP A 30 19.90 -17.58 6.08
N ASP A 31 20.70 -18.61 6.37
CA ASP A 31 22.08 -18.76 5.87
C ASP A 31 22.09 -18.75 4.34
N ALA A 32 21.17 -19.49 3.72
CA ALA A 32 21.05 -19.58 2.26
C ALA A 32 20.57 -18.27 1.63
N ASP A 33 19.57 -17.61 2.24
CA ASP A 33 19.08 -16.30 1.81
C ASP A 33 20.16 -15.22 1.91
N ALA A 34 20.94 -15.20 2.99
CA ALA A 34 22.12 -14.34 3.10
C ALA A 34 23.14 -14.69 2.00
N HIS A 35 23.46 -15.99 1.83
CA HIS A 35 24.49 -16.45 0.89
C HIS A 35 24.20 -16.07 -0.57
N ILE A 36 22.97 -16.23 -1.06
CA ILE A 36 22.63 -15.90 -2.46
C ILE A 36 22.75 -14.41 -2.78
N THR A 37 22.67 -13.53 -1.78
CA THR A 37 22.88 -12.08 -2.00
C THR A 37 24.34 -11.72 -2.26
N LEU A 38 25.30 -12.54 -1.78
CA LEU A 38 26.73 -12.23 -1.77
C LEU A 38 27.30 -12.07 -3.20
N PRO A 39 28.16 -11.06 -3.46
CA PRO A 39 28.77 -10.87 -4.77
C PRO A 39 29.56 -12.08 -5.29
N ILE A 40 30.19 -12.86 -4.40
CA ILE A 40 30.92 -14.08 -4.77
C ILE A 40 29.99 -15.19 -5.27
N HIS A 41 28.81 -15.35 -4.66
CA HIS A 41 27.79 -16.29 -5.12
C HIS A 41 27.31 -15.89 -6.51
N LYS A 42 26.85 -14.65 -6.67
CA LYS A 42 26.36 -14.12 -7.95
C LYS A 42 27.39 -14.27 -9.09
N LYS A 43 28.67 -14.01 -8.81
CA LYS A 43 29.80 -14.17 -9.76
C LYS A 43 30.14 -15.61 -10.12
N ASN A 44 29.82 -16.59 -9.28
CA ASN A 44 30.02 -18.01 -9.58
C ASN A 44 28.77 -18.64 -10.21
N PHE A 45 27.59 -18.23 -9.77
CA PHE A 45 26.30 -18.61 -10.35
C PHE A 45 26.21 -18.23 -11.83
N SER A 46 26.58 -17.01 -12.20
CA SER A 46 26.56 -16.53 -13.61
C SER A 46 27.55 -17.21 -14.55
N LYS A 47 28.42 -18.10 -14.05
CA LYS A 47 29.28 -18.98 -14.86
C LYS A 47 28.67 -20.36 -15.10
N THR A 48 27.60 -20.71 -14.39
CA THR A 48 26.90 -21.97 -14.63
C THR A 48 25.97 -21.84 -15.83
N ILE A 49 26.01 -22.85 -16.69
CA ILE A 49 25.21 -22.95 -17.90
C ILE A 49 24.36 -24.22 -17.81
N TYR A 50 23.21 -24.21 -18.46
CA TYR A 50 22.51 -25.46 -18.76
C TYR A 50 23.35 -26.30 -19.71
N VAL A 51 23.20 -27.62 -19.63
CA VAL A 51 23.69 -28.51 -20.68
C VAL A 51 22.72 -28.42 -21.83
N GLU A 52 23.15 -27.89 -22.98
CA GLU A 52 22.34 -27.63 -24.19
C GLU A 52 21.31 -28.73 -24.53
N LYS A 53 21.73 -30.01 -24.52
CA LYS A 53 20.84 -31.17 -24.79
C LYS A 53 19.69 -31.34 -23.77
N TYR A 54 19.84 -30.80 -22.56
CA TYR A 54 18.98 -31.02 -21.39
C TYR A 54 18.58 -29.69 -20.71
N GLU A 55 18.50 -28.60 -21.48
CA GLU A 55 18.10 -27.28 -20.97
C GLU A 55 16.63 -27.26 -20.53
N GLU A 56 15.72 -27.88 -21.30
CA GLU A 56 14.32 -28.08 -20.90
C GLU A 56 14.15 -28.95 -19.64
N ASP A 57 15.18 -29.71 -19.26
CA ASP A 57 15.22 -30.52 -18.03
C ASP A 57 15.90 -29.81 -16.86
N HIS A 58 16.28 -28.54 -17.04
CA HIS A 58 16.98 -27.71 -16.07
C HIS A 58 18.25 -28.38 -15.51
N ILE A 59 19.01 -29.07 -16.38
CA ILE A 59 20.27 -29.71 -16.00
C ILE A 59 21.42 -28.70 -16.13
N LYS A 60 21.90 -28.16 -15.01
CA LYS A 60 23.03 -27.21 -14.98
C LYS A 60 24.37 -27.91 -14.81
N LYS A 61 25.40 -27.43 -15.51
CA LYS A 61 26.80 -27.77 -15.20
C LYS A 61 27.25 -26.98 -13.95
N VAL A 62 27.61 -27.71 -12.90
CA VAL A 62 28.13 -27.15 -11.63
C VAL A 62 29.55 -27.69 -11.36
N LEU A 63 30.23 -27.13 -10.36
CA LEU A 63 31.64 -27.43 -10.06
C LEU A 63 31.92 -28.94 -9.93
N ASN A 64 31.08 -29.63 -9.16
CA ASN A 64 31.27 -31.04 -8.80
C ASN A 64 30.35 -32.02 -9.58
N GLY A 65 29.77 -31.62 -10.71
CA GLY A 65 28.89 -32.52 -11.48
C GLY A 65 27.91 -31.84 -12.43
N TYR A 66 26.69 -32.38 -12.46
CA TYR A 66 25.55 -31.94 -13.24
C TYR A 66 24.34 -31.96 -12.31
N TYR A 67 23.69 -30.82 -12.10
CA TYR A 67 22.61 -30.66 -11.13
C TYR A 67 21.26 -30.56 -11.84
N CYS A 68 20.30 -31.38 -11.42
CA CYS A 68 18.89 -31.27 -11.82
C CYS A 68 18.13 -30.42 -10.80
N GLU A 69 17.62 -29.26 -11.23
CA GLU A 69 16.84 -28.38 -10.34
C GLU A 69 15.52 -29.04 -9.90
N PHE A 70 14.77 -29.63 -10.84
CA PHE A 70 13.45 -30.22 -10.57
C PHE A 70 13.49 -31.37 -9.56
N CYS A 71 14.56 -32.17 -9.55
CA CYS A 71 14.72 -33.29 -8.64
C CYS A 71 15.67 -33.02 -7.47
N ASN A 72 16.36 -31.88 -7.46
CA ASN A 72 17.37 -31.55 -6.45
C ASN A 72 18.44 -32.66 -6.31
N LEU A 73 18.91 -33.18 -7.46
CA LEU A 73 19.89 -34.27 -7.55
C LEU A 73 21.17 -33.83 -8.26
N LEU A 74 22.33 -34.26 -7.73
CA LEU A 74 23.65 -34.03 -8.32
C LEU A 74 24.24 -35.32 -8.90
N PHE A 75 24.50 -35.31 -10.20
CA PHE A 75 25.11 -36.41 -10.94
C PHE A 75 26.60 -36.12 -11.19
N PRO A 76 27.53 -37.02 -10.83
CA PRO A 76 28.96 -36.80 -11.04
C PRO A 76 29.38 -36.86 -12.52
N MET A 77 28.57 -37.50 -13.38
CA MET A 77 28.89 -37.75 -14.80
C MET A 77 27.67 -37.53 -15.69
N LEU A 78 27.88 -36.92 -16.87
CA LEU A 78 26.80 -36.61 -17.83
C LEU A 78 26.08 -37.86 -18.35
N SER A 79 26.76 -39.00 -18.41
CA SER A 79 26.18 -40.29 -18.83
C SER A 79 25.05 -40.79 -17.93
N LYS A 80 24.91 -40.28 -16.71
CA LYS A 80 23.78 -40.59 -15.81
C LYS A 80 22.56 -39.69 -15.99
N VAL A 81 22.70 -38.55 -16.69
CA VAL A 81 21.61 -37.60 -16.94
C VAL A 81 20.49 -38.16 -17.84
N PRO A 82 20.74 -38.82 -19.01
CA PRO A 82 19.64 -39.37 -19.83
C PRO A 82 18.76 -40.35 -19.03
N LEU A 83 19.40 -41.29 -18.31
CA LEU A 83 18.72 -42.26 -17.44
C LEU A 83 17.89 -41.60 -16.31
N HIS A 84 18.16 -40.34 -15.97
CA HIS A 84 17.41 -39.59 -14.98
C HIS A 84 16.26 -38.79 -15.59
N VAL A 85 16.45 -38.14 -16.74
CA VAL A 85 15.39 -37.31 -17.35
C VAL A 85 14.26 -38.16 -17.95
N GLU A 86 14.54 -39.43 -18.22
CA GLU A 86 13.58 -40.45 -18.64
C GLU A 86 12.81 -41.09 -17.45
N ASP A 87 13.18 -40.79 -16.20
CA ASP A 87 12.54 -41.32 -14.99
C ASP A 87 11.17 -40.65 -14.74
N GLU A 88 10.13 -41.44 -14.43
CA GLU A 88 8.77 -40.95 -14.18
C GLU A 88 8.71 -39.88 -13.07
N LYS A 89 9.61 -39.95 -12.07
CA LYS A 89 9.71 -38.97 -10.99
C LYS A 89 10.32 -37.65 -11.47
N HIS A 90 11.27 -37.69 -12.41
CA HIS A 90 11.76 -36.46 -13.05
C HIS A 90 10.67 -35.82 -13.90
N ILE A 91 9.99 -36.62 -14.72
CA ILE A 91 8.87 -36.16 -15.55
C ILE A 91 7.77 -35.54 -14.68
N ALA A 92 7.41 -36.18 -13.56
CA ALA A 92 6.46 -35.62 -12.59
C ALA A 92 6.95 -34.30 -11.98
N ASN A 93 8.19 -34.24 -11.49
CA ASN A 93 8.74 -33.03 -10.87
C ASN A 93 8.86 -31.87 -11.86
N LYS A 94 9.33 -32.12 -13.09
CA LYS A 94 9.35 -31.16 -14.20
C LYS A 94 7.94 -30.61 -14.42
N ASN A 95 6.96 -31.49 -14.57
CA ASN A 95 5.57 -31.13 -14.81
C ASN A 95 4.93 -30.29 -13.68
N TYR A 96 5.29 -30.52 -12.41
CA TYR A 96 4.86 -29.66 -11.31
C TYR A 96 5.43 -28.24 -11.40
N ASN A 97 6.72 -28.09 -11.73
CA ASN A 97 7.36 -26.77 -11.84
C ASN A 97 6.96 -26.01 -13.13
N VAL A 98 6.48 -26.73 -14.15
CA VAL A 98 5.98 -26.15 -15.42
C VAL A 98 4.66 -25.38 -15.21
N LEU A 99 3.84 -25.71 -14.20
CA LEU A 99 2.58 -25.01 -13.88
C LEU A 99 2.69 -24.12 -12.64
N LYS A 100 2.52 -22.80 -12.82
CA LYS A 100 2.44 -21.83 -11.71
C LYS A 100 1.17 -20.99 -11.76
N ARG A 101 0.56 -20.73 -10.59
CA ARG A 101 -0.53 -19.75 -10.44
C ARG A 101 0.07 -18.40 -10.07
N VAL A 102 -0.23 -17.36 -10.84
CA VAL A 102 0.18 -15.97 -10.53
C VAL A 102 -1.06 -15.09 -10.58
N GLY A 103 -1.53 -14.67 -9.40
CA GLY A 103 -2.84 -14.03 -9.25
C GLY A 103 -3.96 -14.91 -9.79
N ASN A 104 -4.80 -14.34 -10.64
CA ASN A 104 -5.94 -15.03 -11.26
C ASN A 104 -5.56 -15.83 -12.52
N HIS A 105 -4.28 -15.94 -12.88
CA HIS A 105 -3.82 -16.65 -14.08
C HIS A 105 -3.09 -17.94 -13.74
N ILE A 106 -3.21 -18.92 -14.63
CA ILE A 106 -2.36 -20.11 -14.67
C ILE A 106 -1.35 -19.92 -15.81
N ILE A 107 -0.07 -20.14 -15.53
CA ILE A 107 1.01 -20.08 -16.50
C ILE A 107 1.62 -21.47 -16.63
N ALA A 108 1.69 -21.96 -17.87
CA ALA A 108 2.41 -23.17 -18.25
C ALA A 108 3.73 -22.82 -18.94
N TYR A 109 4.75 -23.67 -18.77
CA TYR A 109 6.06 -23.59 -19.43
C TYR A 109 6.78 -22.24 -19.28
N ASN A 110 6.46 -21.48 -18.23
CA ASN A 110 6.89 -20.09 -18.05
C ASN A 110 6.57 -19.14 -19.23
N GLU A 111 5.69 -19.52 -20.16
CA GLU A 111 5.49 -18.81 -21.44
C GLU A 111 4.05 -18.84 -22.01
N LEU A 112 3.13 -19.60 -21.41
CA LEU A 112 1.75 -19.74 -21.90
C LEU A 112 0.75 -19.41 -20.78
N ILE A 113 -0.13 -18.43 -20.98
CA ILE A 113 -1.28 -18.23 -20.09
C ILE A 113 -2.40 -19.18 -20.49
N ILE A 114 -2.80 -20.04 -19.55
CA ILE A 114 -4.03 -20.82 -19.64
C ILE A 114 -5.17 -19.97 -19.09
N ASP A 115 -6.19 -19.76 -19.91
CA ASP A 115 -7.42 -19.05 -19.52
C ASP A 115 -8.14 -19.79 -18.37
N MET A 116 -8.84 -19.06 -17.51
CA MET A 116 -9.48 -19.65 -16.33
C MET A 116 -10.68 -20.54 -16.65
N LYS A 117 -11.42 -20.33 -17.75
CA LYS A 117 -12.45 -21.29 -18.18
C LYS A 117 -11.79 -22.58 -18.67
N SER A 118 -10.72 -22.45 -19.47
CA SER A 118 -9.91 -23.59 -19.91
C SER A 118 -9.33 -24.36 -18.73
N TRP A 119 -8.76 -23.67 -17.74
CA TRP A 119 -8.24 -24.30 -16.53
C TRP A 119 -9.34 -25.08 -15.79
N HIS A 120 -10.53 -24.49 -15.61
CA HIS A 120 -11.64 -25.14 -14.91
C HIS A 120 -12.39 -26.19 -15.74
N GLY A 121 -12.15 -26.31 -17.05
CA GLY A 121 -12.94 -27.22 -17.91
C GLY A 121 -14.31 -26.68 -18.30
N PHE A 122 -14.52 -25.37 -18.22
CA PHE A 122 -15.80 -24.75 -18.58
C PHE A 122 -15.87 -24.47 -20.07
N ARG A 123 -16.80 -25.13 -20.76
CA ARG A 123 -17.12 -24.91 -22.16
C ARG A 123 -18.62 -24.72 -22.29
N ASP A 124 -19.03 -23.54 -22.75
CA ASP A 124 -20.44 -23.14 -22.82
C ASP A 124 -21.09 -23.33 -21.42
N ASN A 125 -22.19 -24.07 -21.30
CA ASN A 125 -22.82 -24.43 -20.02
C ASN A 125 -22.37 -25.80 -19.47
N THR A 126 -21.26 -26.35 -19.96
CA THR A 126 -20.77 -27.70 -19.62
C THR A 126 -19.43 -27.66 -18.90
N CYS A 127 -19.23 -28.57 -17.94
CA CYS A 127 -17.98 -28.73 -17.20
C CYS A 127 -17.32 -30.07 -17.56
N SER A 128 -16.20 -30.05 -18.28
CA SER A 128 -15.44 -31.26 -18.63
C SER A 128 -14.68 -31.87 -17.45
N VAL A 129 -14.52 -31.14 -16.34
CA VAL A 129 -13.90 -31.66 -15.11
C VAL A 129 -14.89 -32.51 -14.30
N CYS A 130 -16.16 -32.11 -14.28
CA CYS A 130 -17.24 -32.83 -13.59
C CYS A 130 -18.06 -33.75 -14.49
N ILE A 131 -17.98 -33.56 -15.82
CA ILE A 131 -18.84 -34.22 -16.83
C ILE A 131 -20.33 -33.93 -16.56
N THR A 132 -20.65 -32.66 -16.28
CA THR A 132 -22.01 -32.18 -15.97
C THR A 132 -22.28 -30.79 -16.53
N GLU A 133 -23.56 -30.47 -16.74
CA GLU A 133 -24.02 -29.12 -17.10
C GLU A 133 -24.15 -28.20 -15.88
N PHE A 134 -24.26 -26.89 -16.11
CA PHE A 134 -24.52 -25.89 -15.08
C PHE A 134 -25.17 -24.60 -15.61
N ASP A 135 -26.03 -24.00 -14.81
CA ASP A 135 -26.68 -22.71 -15.13
C ASP A 135 -25.80 -21.50 -14.78
N ASN A 136 -24.87 -21.67 -13.83
CA ASN A 136 -24.05 -20.58 -13.30
C ASN A 136 -22.60 -21.04 -13.06
N GLU A 137 -21.69 -20.56 -13.92
CA GLU A 137 -20.25 -20.83 -13.84
C GLU A 137 -19.65 -20.45 -12.48
N GLY A 138 -20.06 -19.32 -11.91
CA GLY A 138 -19.55 -18.81 -10.65
C GLY A 138 -19.86 -19.74 -9.47
N ILE A 139 -21.10 -20.22 -9.41
CA ILE A 139 -21.55 -21.18 -8.38
C ILE A 139 -20.93 -22.56 -8.61
N HIS A 140 -20.91 -23.06 -9.86
CA HIS A 140 -20.29 -24.36 -10.16
C HIS A 140 -18.81 -24.38 -9.77
N ARG A 141 -18.07 -23.30 -10.09
CA ARG A 141 -16.64 -23.15 -9.76
C ARG A 141 -16.32 -23.26 -8.28
N THR A 142 -17.25 -22.89 -7.40
CA THR A 142 -17.09 -22.97 -5.94
C THR A 142 -17.68 -24.24 -5.32
N LYS A 143 -18.29 -25.15 -6.09
CA LYS A 143 -18.73 -26.45 -5.57
C LYS A 143 -17.51 -27.29 -5.15
N THR A 144 -17.53 -27.84 -3.94
CA THR A 144 -16.43 -28.65 -3.41
C THR A 144 -16.09 -29.84 -4.31
N SER A 145 -17.10 -30.50 -4.90
CA SER A 145 -16.91 -31.59 -5.86
C SER A 145 -16.17 -31.16 -7.13
N HIS A 146 -16.43 -29.96 -7.65
CA HIS A 146 -15.69 -29.38 -8.78
C HIS A 146 -14.22 -29.14 -8.43
N VAL A 147 -13.96 -28.57 -7.25
CA VAL A 147 -12.59 -28.32 -6.77
C VAL A 147 -11.82 -29.63 -6.56
N ILE A 148 -12.45 -30.66 -6.00
CA ILE A 148 -11.84 -31.99 -5.83
C ILE A 148 -11.51 -32.61 -7.19
N ASN A 149 -12.48 -32.67 -8.11
CA ASN A 149 -12.26 -33.19 -9.47
C ASN A 149 -11.14 -32.42 -10.21
N LEU A 150 -11.11 -31.09 -10.07
CA LEU A 150 -10.11 -30.21 -10.70
C LEU A 150 -8.68 -30.51 -10.23
N ILE A 151 -8.52 -30.94 -8.98
CA ILE A 151 -7.23 -31.32 -8.37
C ILE A 151 -6.86 -32.76 -8.74
N GLN A 152 -7.83 -33.68 -8.80
CA GLN A 152 -7.60 -35.11 -9.03
C GLN A 152 -7.38 -35.50 -10.50
N LYS A 153 -7.96 -34.77 -11.47
CA LYS A 153 -7.84 -35.12 -12.91
C LYS A 153 -6.41 -34.87 -13.42
N LYS A 154 -5.70 -35.96 -13.77
CA LYS A 154 -4.31 -35.96 -14.24
C LYS A 154 -4.10 -34.98 -15.41
N ILE A 155 -3.16 -34.05 -15.23
CA ILE A 155 -2.65 -33.19 -16.31
C ILE A 155 -1.43 -33.88 -16.93
N VAL A 156 -1.34 -33.81 -18.26
CA VAL A 156 -0.26 -34.38 -19.07
C VAL A 156 0.36 -33.28 -19.93
N PHE A 157 1.68 -33.34 -20.01
CA PHE A 157 2.54 -32.38 -20.69
C PHE A 157 3.21 -33.14 -21.82
N GLY A 158 2.93 -32.73 -23.06
CA GLY A 158 3.51 -33.32 -24.27
C GLY A 158 4.68 -32.50 -24.82
N PRO A 159 5.31 -32.97 -25.90
CA PRO A 159 6.31 -32.17 -26.63
C PRO A 159 5.69 -30.88 -27.19
N HIS A 160 6.54 -29.95 -27.61
CA HIS A 160 6.13 -28.70 -28.28
C HIS A 160 5.11 -27.85 -27.50
N LYS A 161 5.22 -27.83 -26.17
CA LYS A 161 4.35 -27.08 -25.23
C LYS A 161 2.87 -27.53 -25.22
N VAL A 162 2.59 -28.73 -25.71
CA VAL A 162 1.28 -29.39 -25.61
C VAL A 162 0.92 -29.59 -24.14
N ILE A 163 -0.28 -29.17 -23.72
CA ILE A 163 -0.79 -29.45 -22.37
C ILE A 163 -2.29 -29.80 -22.41
N TYR A 164 -2.63 -30.91 -21.76
CA TYR A 164 -4.00 -31.43 -21.69
C TYR A 164 -4.30 -32.10 -20.36
N ARG A 165 -5.59 -32.21 -20.05
CA ARG A 165 -6.12 -32.95 -18.90
C ARG A 165 -6.79 -34.23 -19.38
N LEU A 166 -6.53 -35.35 -18.72
CA LEU A 166 -7.30 -36.58 -18.89
C LEU A 166 -8.69 -36.39 -18.26
N VAL A 167 -9.75 -36.49 -19.06
CA VAL A 167 -11.14 -36.29 -18.60
C VAL A 167 -11.74 -37.64 -18.21
N ASP A 168 -11.59 -38.64 -19.06
CA ASP A 168 -11.88 -40.06 -18.82
C ASP A 168 -10.80 -40.91 -19.51
N GLU A 169 -11.00 -42.22 -19.62
CA GLU A 169 -10.02 -43.14 -20.22
C GLU A 169 -9.72 -42.87 -21.71
N ASN A 170 -10.66 -42.26 -22.44
CA ASN A 170 -10.62 -42.06 -23.89
C ASN A 170 -10.82 -40.60 -24.34
N THR A 171 -11.11 -39.68 -23.42
CA THR A 171 -11.24 -38.24 -23.72
C THR A 171 -10.27 -37.34 -22.96
N TYR A 172 -9.80 -36.31 -23.67
CA TYR A 172 -8.74 -35.40 -23.26
C TYR A 172 -9.16 -33.96 -23.49
N GLN A 173 -9.03 -33.09 -22.49
CA GLN A 173 -9.26 -31.66 -22.64
C GLN A 173 -7.93 -30.96 -22.93
N CYS A 174 -7.76 -30.41 -24.13
CA CYS A 174 -6.64 -29.49 -24.42
C CYS A 174 -6.82 -28.20 -23.61
N LEU A 175 -5.87 -27.88 -22.72
CA LEU A 175 -5.99 -26.68 -21.86
C LEU A 175 -5.65 -25.38 -22.60
N THR A 176 -4.91 -25.45 -23.72
CA THR A 176 -4.62 -24.31 -24.58
C THR A 176 -5.83 -23.87 -25.42
N CYS A 177 -6.58 -24.84 -25.96
CA CYS A 177 -7.70 -24.58 -26.87
C CYS A 177 -9.09 -24.70 -26.22
N ASN A 178 -9.19 -25.29 -25.02
CA ASN A 178 -10.43 -25.66 -24.34
C ASN A 178 -11.35 -26.60 -25.17
N ILE A 179 -10.74 -27.54 -25.89
CA ILE A 179 -11.44 -28.51 -26.75
C ILE A 179 -11.30 -29.90 -26.15
N ILE A 180 -12.39 -30.68 -26.19
CA ILE A 180 -12.41 -32.10 -25.84
C ILE A 180 -12.06 -32.90 -27.10
N LEU A 181 -11.12 -33.83 -26.94
CA LEU A 181 -10.55 -34.68 -27.97
C LEU A 181 -10.79 -36.13 -27.58
N THR A 182 -11.15 -36.99 -28.53
CA THR A 182 -11.07 -38.45 -28.38
C THR A 182 -9.66 -38.93 -28.73
N THR A 183 -9.24 -40.10 -28.26
CA THR A 183 -7.91 -40.72 -28.52
C THR A 183 -7.47 -40.58 -29.99
N ASN A 184 -8.37 -40.89 -30.93
CA ASN A 184 -8.10 -40.85 -32.38
C ASN A 184 -7.89 -39.43 -32.97
N SER A 185 -8.16 -38.39 -32.19
CA SER A 185 -8.08 -36.97 -32.60
C SER A 185 -6.96 -36.18 -31.88
N VAL A 186 -6.30 -36.79 -30.89
CA VAL A 186 -5.27 -36.13 -30.07
C VAL A 186 -4.10 -35.64 -30.94
N GLU A 187 -3.52 -36.56 -31.72
CA GLU A 187 -2.37 -36.26 -32.59
C GLU A 187 -2.71 -35.25 -33.69
N SER A 188 -3.84 -35.43 -34.38
CA SER A 188 -4.27 -34.54 -35.46
C SER A 188 -4.67 -33.15 -34.97
N HIS A 189 -5.13 -33.02 -33.72
CA HIS A 189 -5.36 -31.72 -33.09
C HIS A 189 -4.04 -31.00 -32.76
N PHE A 190 -3.11 -31.65 -32.04
CA PHE A 190 -1.85 -31.01 -31.63
C PHE A 190 -0.94 -30.67 -32.83
N ASN A 191 -0.94 -31.52 -33.87
CA ASN A 191 -0.29 -31.23 -35.16
C ASN A 191 -1.11 -30.30 -36.07
N GLY A 192 -2.31 -29.89 -35.64
CA GLY A 192 -3.21 -29.01 -36.38
C GLY A 192 -2.89 -27.52 -36.26
N ALA A 193 -3.32 -26.73 -37.26
CA ALA A 193 -3.14 -25.27 -37.27
C ALA A 193 -3.87 -24.58 -36.10
N ILE A 194 -5.03 -25.11 -35.69
CA ILE A 194 -5.85 -24.58 -34.59
C ILE A 194 -5.06 -24.59 -33.27
N HIS A 195 -4.32 -25.67 -32.99
CA HIS A 195 -3.54 -25.78 -31.76
C HIS A 195 -2.34 -24.84 -31.76
N ARG A 196 -1.63 -24.72 -32.89
CA ARG A 196 -0.52 -23.77 -33.05
C ARG A 196 -0.95 -22.30 -32.83
N GLU A 197 -2.09 -21.89 -33.39
CA GLU A 197 -2.59 -20.52 -33.17
C GLU A 197 -3.08 -20.33 -31.71
N GLY A 198 -3.60 -21.39 -31.08
CA GLY A 198 -3.91 -21.41 -29.65
C GLY A 198 -2.66 -21.17 -28.79
N ILE A 199 -1.58 -21.90 -29.03
CA ILE A 199 -0.28 -21.71 -28.35
C ILE A 199 0.20 -20.26 -28.54
N LYS A 200 0.24 -19.78 -29.80
CA LYS A 200 0.68 -18.42 -30.14
C LYS A 200 -0.10 -17.36 -29.37
N LYS A 201 -1.43 -17.44 -29.35
CA LYS A 201 -2.30 -16.54 -28.58
C LYS A 201 -2.05 -16.61 -27.07
N CYS A 202 -1.82 -17.79 -26.51
CA CYS A 202 -1.48 -17.97 -25.09
C CYS A 202 -0.11 -17.37 -24.72
N SER A 203 0.85 -17.33 -25.66
CA SER A 203 2.13 -16.63 -25.47
C SER A 203 2.03 -15.12 -25.65
N GLU A 204 1.27 -14.63 -26.64
CA GLU A 204 1.01 -13.20 -26.82
C GLU A 204 0.36 -12.59 -25.57
N LEU A 205 -0.61 -13.30 -24.96
CA LEU A 205 -1.20 -12.93 -23.67
C LEU A 205 -0.18 -12.93 -22.52
N TYR A 206 0.78 -13.86 -22.53
CA TYR A 206 1.83 -13.92 -21.51
C TYR A 206 2.82 -12.76 -21.63
N SER A 207 3.23 -12.36 -22.83
CA SER A 207 4.07 -11.17 -23.03
C SER A 207 3.40 -9.89 -22.53
N VAL A 208 2.10 -9.72 -22.79
CA VAL A 208 1.31 -8.59 -22.25
C VAL A 208 1.23 -8.66 -20.72
N PHE A 209 1.10 -9.85 -20.14
CA PHE A 209 1.05 -10.04 -18.69
C PHE A 209 2.40 -9.75 -18.00
N LEU A 210 3.53 -10.18 -18.57
CA LEU A 210 4.87 -9.85 -18.04
C LEU A 210 5.10 -8.34 -17.98
N ASN A 211 4.83 -7.64 -19.09
CA ASN A 211 4.98 -6.17 -19.18
C ASN A 211 4.14 -5.42 -18.11
N ASN A 212 3.02 -5.99 -17.66
CA ASN A 212 2.20 -5.44 -16.58
C ASN A 212 2.69 -5.84 -15.18
N ASN A 213 3.29 -7.03 -15.02
CA ASN A 213 3.73 -7.54 -13.71
C ASN A 213 5.11 -7.05 -13.29
N GLU A 214 6.03 -6.77 -14.22
CA GLU A 214 7.35 -6.20 -13.91
C GLU A 214 7.20 -4.84 -13.21
N ILE A 215 6.23 -4.04 -13.66
CA ILE A 215 5.79 -2.79 -13.02
C ILE A 215 5.31 -3.02 -11.57
N ILE A 216 4.63 -4.14 -11.30
CA ILE A 216 4.06 -4.47 -9.98
C ILE A 216 5.13 -5.01 -9.01
N GLU A 217 6.09 -5.83 -9.47
CA GLU A 217 7.20 -6.27 -8.61
C GLU A 217 8.14 -5.11 -8.25
N ASN A 218 8.47 -4.24 -9.21
CA ASN A 218 9.24 -3.01 -8.96
C ASN A 218 8.56 -2.12 -7.90
N PHE A 219 7.22 -2.01 -7.96
CA PHE A 219 6.43 -1.29 -6.96
C PHE A 219 6.50 -1.92 -5.55
N LYS A 220 6.56 -3.26 -5.44
CA LYS A 220 6.74 -3.94 -4.13
C LYS A 220 8.13 -3.69 -3.55
N GLU A 221 9.18 -3.83 -4.36
CA GLU A 221 10.56 -3.66 -3.89
C GLU A 221 10.84 -2.21 -3.47
N PHE A 222 10.29 -1.23 -4.20
CA PHE A 222 10.31 0.18 -3.81
C PHE A 222 9.65 0.42 -2.44
N ASN A 223 8.44 -0.11 -2.21
CA ASN A 223 7.73 0.08 -0.94
C ASN A 223 8.47 -0.59 0.24
N LYS A 224 8.97 -1.83 0.06
CA LYS A 224 9.71 -2.57 1.09
C LYS A 224 10.96 -1.82 1.58
N LYS A 225 11.61 -1.07 0.69
CA LYS A 225 12.76 -0.21 1.02
C LYS A 225 12.35 1.00 1.88
N ASN A 226 11.21 1.62 1.58
CA ASN A 226 10.69 2.74 2.36
C ASN A 226 10.25 2.30 3.77
N GLU A 227 9.71 1.08 3.92
CA GLU A 227 9.34 0.50 5.22
C GLU A 227 10.56 0.25 6.12
N THR A 228 11.70 -0.15 5.55
CA THR A 228 12.94 -0.40 6.33
C THR A 228 13.55 0.89 6.87
N GLU A 229 13.50 1.99 6.11
CA GLU A 229 13.91 3.31 6.60
C GLU A 229 12.95 3.83 7.70
N LEU A 230 11.65 3.50 7.62
CA LEU A 230 10.65 3.93 8.60
C LEU A 230 10.79 3.22 9.97
N HIS A 231 11.18 1.94 10.00
CA HIS A 231 11.41 1.21 11.25
C HIS A 231 12.50 1.85 12.10
N ILE A 232 13.61 2.24 11.48
CA ILE A 232 14.77 2.89 12.13
C ILE A 232 14.35 4.23 12.77
N ILE A 233 13.44 4.97 12.14
CA ILE A 233 12.91 6.24 12.68
C ILE A 233 12.03 6.00 13.91
N ASN A 234 11.21 4.95 13.91
CA ASN A 234 10.27 4.68 15.01
C ASN A 234 10.94 4.26 16.31
N GLU A 235 12.06 3.51 16.26
CA GLU A 235 12.83 3.15 17.46
C GLU A 235 13.42 4.39 18.17
N ILE A 236 13.84 5.40 17.39
CA ILE A 236 14.37 6.68 17.91
C ILE A 236 13.27 7.51 18.60
N VAL A 237 12.02 7.43 18.13
CA VAL A 237 10.89 8.23 18.63
C VAL A 237 10.33 7.69 19.95
N ASN A 238 10.32 6.37 20.15
CA ASN A 238 9.68 5.73 21.33
C ASN A 238 10.40 5.99 22.68
N ALA A 239 11.55 6.65 22.67
CA ALA A 239 12.41 6.79 23.85
C ALA A 239 11.99 7.87 24.88
N ASN A 240 10.99 8.73 24.61
CA ASN A 240 10.78 9.95 25.42
C ASN A 240 9.33 10.33 25.79
N ILE A 241 9.09 10.33 27.12
CA ILE A 241 8.24 11.23 27.91
C ILE A 241 6.72 10.91 28.07
N THR A 242 6.28 10.98 29.33
CA THR A 242 4.89 10.91 29.82
C THR A 242 4.45 12.23 30.50
N PRO A 243 3.16 12.62 30.45
CA PRO A 243 2.63 13.72 31.27
C PRO A 243 1.38 13.39 32.12
N VAL A 244 0.97 14.34 33.00
CA VAL A 244 -0.03 14.17 34.07
C VAL A 244 -1.23 15.15 33.93
N LYS A 245 -2.29 14.94 34.73
CA LYS A 245 -3.69 15.42 34.58
C LYS A 245 -4.02 16.72 35.35
N LEU A 246 -5.10 17.42 34.94
CA LEU A 246 -6.30 17.84 35.74
C LEU A 246 -7.27 18.61 34.76
N LYS A 247 -8.58 18.31 34.61
CA LYS A 247 -9.80 18.65 35.43
C LYS A 247 -10.10 20.16 35.55
N LYS A 248 -11.35 20.66 35.46
CA LYS A 248 -12.65 20.11 35.97
C LYS A 248 -13.88 20.92 35.46
N LYS A 249 -15.09 20.30 35.35
CA LYS A 249 -16.47 20.89 35.47
C LYS A 249 -16.94 21.88 34.36
N ILE A 250 -18.23 22.07 33.99
CA ILE A 250 -19.59 21.50 34.30
C ILE A 250 -20.49 21.74 33.02
N GLN A 251 -21.80 21.48 32.79
CA GLN A 251 -23.03 21.29 33.60
C GLN A 251 -24.05 20.27 33.00
N LYS A 252 -25.37 20.59 33.08
CA LYS A 252 -26.64 19.82 32.90
C LYS A 252 -27.78 20.87 32.83
N ASP A 253 -29.03 20.71 32.37
CA ASP A 253 -29.92 19.72 31.66
C ASP A 253 -31.08 20.60 31.02
N PRO A 254 -32.30 20.17 30.55
CA PRO A 254 -32.91 18.83 30.33
C PRO A 254 -33.68 18.58 28.99
N ILE A 255 -34.05 17.30 28.84
CA ILE A 255 -35.16 16.62 28.11
C ILE A 255 -36.42 17.45 27.70
N ILE A 256 -36.94 17.19 26.48
CA ILE A 256 -38.39 17.30 26.10
C ILE A 256 -38.84 15.98 25.42
N LYS A 257 -40.15 15.66 25.50
CA LYS A 257 -40.79 14.40 25.07
C LYS A 257 -41.32 14.41 23.62
N PRO A 258 -41.53 13.24 22.96
CA PRO A 258 -42.07 13.16 21.60
C PRO A 258 -43.59 13.41 21.52
N VAL A 259 -44.07 13.74 20.32
CA VAL A 259 -45.50 13.90 19.99
C VAL A 259 -45.92 12.83 18.97
N SER A 260 -47.06 12.19 19.21
CA SER A 260 -47.71 11.22 18.32
C SER A 260 -48.80 11.87 17.46
N ASN A 261 -48.95 11.44 16.20
CA ASN A 261 -50.14 11.49 15.32
C ASN A 261 -49.69 11.12 13.88
N GLN A 262 -50.51 10.60 12.96
CA GLN A 262 -51.90 10.13 13.00
C GLN A 262 -52.14 9.09 11.88
N THR A 263 -53.22 8.32 11.95
CA THR A 263 -53.64 7.37 10.90
C THR A 263 -54.62 8.00 9.90
N ALA A 264 -54.60 7.52 8.65
CA ALA A 264 -55.60 7.80 7.61
C ALA A 264 -55.79 6.57 6.71
N ASN A 265 -56.95 6.44 6.05
CA ASN A 265 -57.46 5.18 5.48
C ASN A 265 -57.78 5.24 3.98
N MET A 266 -57.72 4.06 3.33
CA MET A 266 -58.48 3.65 2.13
C MET A 266 -58.17 4.36 0.78
N PRO A 267 -58.66 3.86 -0.37
CA PRO A 267 -59.53 2.68 -0.62
C PRO A 267 -58.87 1.56 -1.45
N ALA A 268 -59.66 0.53 -1.81
CA ALA A 268 -59.21 -0.68 -2.51
C ALA A 268 -59.91 -0.89 -3.89
N THR A 269 -59.27 -1.70 -4.74
CA THR A 269 -59.78 -2.26 -6.01
C THR A 269 -59.31 -3.71 -6.09
N LYS A 270 -60.19 -4.71 -5.96
CA LYS A 270 -60.94 -5.39 -7.03
C LYS A 270 -60.09 -6.24 -8.00
N GLU A 271 -60.04 -7.53 -7.66
CA GLU A 271 -60.51 -8.66 -8.50
C GLU A 271 -60.10 -8.72 -9.99
N PHE A 272 -59.31 -9.74 -10.32
CA PHE A 272 -59.44 -10.50 -11.57
C PHE A 272 -59.08 -11.97 -11.30
N GLU A 273 -59.83 -12.91 -11.88
CA GLU A 273 -59.70 -14.35 -11.61
C GLU A 273 -59.17 -15.13 -12.84
N ASN A 274 -58.85 -16.42 -12.58
CA ASN A 274 -58.83 -17.54 -13.53
C ASN A 274 -57.74 -17.59 -14.63
N SER A 275 -56.86 -18.58 -14.51
CA SER A 275 -57.00 -19.79 -15.35
C SER A 275 -56.21 -20.97 -14.77
N ASP A 276 -56.82 -22.15 -14.79
CA ASP A 276 -56.23 -23.40 -14.31
C ASP A 276 -55.19 -23.99 -15.27
N PHE A 277 -54.23 -24.76 -14.74
CA PHE A 277 -53.75 -25.96 -15.44
C PHE A 277 -53.35 -27.05 -14.44
N ASN A 278 -54.17 -28.10 -14.35
CA ASN A 278 -53.80 -29.35 -13.69
C ASN A 278 -53.01 -30.25 -14.65
N TYR A 279 -52.00 -30.96 -14.15
CA TYR A 279 -51.54 -32.20 -14.77
C TYR A 279 -51.25 -33.26 -13.70
N ILE A 280 -51.31 -34.54 -14.10
CA ILE A 280 -51.62 -35.67 -13.20
C ILE A 280 -50.40 -36.56 -12.91
N ASP A 281 -50.36 -37.08 -11.68
CA ASP A 281 -49.46 -38.12 -11.15
C ASP A 281 -49.29 -39.34 -12.07
N LYS A 282 -48.05 -39.86 -12.16
CA LYS A 282 -47.77 -41.29 -12.33
C LYS A 282 -46.38 -41.70 -11.84
N ARG A 283 -46.31 -41.97 -10.53
CA ARG A 283 -45.79 -43.20 -9.89
C ARG A 283 -44.60 -43.99 -10.50
N ASN A 284 -43.77 -44.48 -9.56
CA ASN A 284 -42.97 -45.72 -9.60
C ASN A 284 -41.70 -45.71 -10.50
N ASP A 285 -40.64 -46.48 -10.22
CA ASP A 285 -40.47 -47.57 -9.23
C ASP A 285 -39.25 -47.40 -8.29
N ILE A 286 -39.17 -48.28 -7.29
CA ILE A 286 -38.05 -48.45 -6.35
C ILE A 286 -37.06 -49.46 -6.92
N ASP A 287 -35.75 -49.25 -6.75
CA ASP A 287 -34.85 -50.38 -6.49
C ASP A 287 -33.64 -50.00 -5.61
N SER A 288 -33.01 -51.01 -5.00
CA SER A 288 -32.11 -50.86 -3.84
C SER A 288 -30.62 -50.81 -4.18
N PHE A 289 -29.82 -50.07 -3.41
CA PHE A 289 -28.36 -50.30 -3.31
C PHE A 289 -27.77 -49.97 -1.92
N ASN A 290 -27.32 -51.04 -1.27
CA ASN A 290 -26.37 -51.19 -0.14
C ASN A 290 -25.81 -49.95 0.58
N GLU A 291 -26.00 -49.91 1.90
CA GLU A 291 -25.21 -49.08 2.81
C GLU A 291 -23.74 -49.55 2.88
N ILE A 292 -22.79 -48.62 2.70
CA ILE A 292 -21.37 -48.85 3.01
C ILE A 292 -21.02 -48.03 4.25
N ASN A 293 -20.63 -48.70 5.33
CA ASN A 293 -20.21 -48.07 6.57
C ASN A 293 -18.85 -47.37 6.41
N LEU A 294 -18.87 -46.04 6.26
CA LEU A 294 -17.69 -45.17 6.36
C LEU A 294 -17.77 -44.34 7.66
N ASN A 295 -17.17 -44.89 8.71
CA ASN A 295 -17.15 -44.30 10.05
C ASN A 295 -15.87 -43.47 10.26
N THR A 296 -15.92 -42.18 9.96
CA THR A 296 -14.79 -41.24 10.14
C THR A 296 -15.25 -39.86 10.64
N ASN A 297 -14.80 -39.50 11.85
CA ASN A 297 -14.65 -38.13 12.39
C ASN A 297 -15.73 -37.09 12.01
N LYS A 298 -16.93 -37.19 12.63
CA LYS A 298 -17.96 -36.13 12.56
C LYS A 298 -17.91 -35.10 13.69
N ASP A 299 -17.19 -35.39 14.78
CA ASP A 299 -17.40 -34.71 16.06
C ASP A 299 -16.65 -33.36 16.21
N ASP A 300 -15.63 -33.10 15.39
CA ASP A 300 -14.81 -31.88 15.47
C ASP A 300 -15.39 -30.70 14.66
N MET A 301 -16.13 -31.00 13.58
CA MET A 301 -16.76 -29.96 12.75
C MET A 301 -17.96 -29.30 13.46
N THR A 302 -18.77 -30.11 14.15
CA THR A 302 -19.96 -29.63 14.86
C THR A 302 -19.64 -28.73 16.05
N PHE A 303 -18.50 -28.94 16.74
CA PHE A 303 -18.12 -28.12 17.89
C PHE A 303 -17.90 -26.65 17.51
N LYS A 304 -17.27 -26.38 16.35
CA LYS A 304 -17.04 -25.02 15.86
C LYS A 304 -18.33 -24.31 15.47
N GLU A 305 -19.24 -25.00 14.77
CA GLU A 305 -20.55 -24.46 14.38
C GLU A 305 -21.39 -24.13 15.63
N ILE A 306 -21.45 -25.05 16.59
CA ILE A 306 -22.15 -24.86 17.87
C ILE A 306 -21.53 -23.70 18.69
N ASN A 307 -20.21 -23.51 18.65
CA ASN A 307 -19.55 -22.37 19.29
C ASN A 307 -19.92 -21.04 18.62
N LEU A 308 -19.90 -20.98 17.28
CA LEU A 308 -20.22 -19.78 16.51
C LEU A 308 -21.68 -19.34 16.73
N ASP A 309 -22.63 -20.26 16.67
CA ASP A 309 -24.05 -20.00 16.93
C ASP A 309 -24.30 -19.47 18.35
N LYS A 310 -23.63 -20.05 19.36
CA LYS A 310 -23.70 -19.57 20.74
C LYS A 310 -23.11 -18.15 20.88
N ILE A 311 -22.02 -17.83 20.18
CA ILE A 311 -21.47 -16.46 20.18
C ILE A 311 -22.44 -15.48 19.50
N LEU A 312 -22.99 -15.84 18.33
CA LEU A 312 -23.98 -15.05 17.59
C LEU A 312 -25.22 -14.74 18.43
N GLN A 313 -25.78 -15.72 19.14
CA GLN A 313 -26.95 -15.54 20.00
C GLN A 313 -26.70 -14.61 21.20
N PHE A 314 -25.44 -14.46 21.64
CA PHE A 314 -25.08 -13.72 22.85
C PHE A 314 -24.32 -12.41 22.61
N VAL A 315 -24.09 -11.98 21.36
CA VAL A 315 -23.37 -10.72 21.02
C VAL A 315 -23.86 -9.52 21.84
N GLN A 316 -25.18 -9.29 21.90
CA GLN A 316 -25.75 -8.16 22.65
C GLN A 316 -25.44 -8.23 24.16
N THR A 317 -25.34 -9.44 24.71
CA THR A 317 -24.94 -9.66 26.11
C THR A 317 -23.46 -9.38 26.31
N PHE A 318 -22.61 -9.73 25.35
CA PHE A 318 -21.17 -9.46 25.38
C PHE A 318 -20.88 -7.95 25.22
N GLU A 319 -21.51 -7.28 24.27
CA GLU A 319 -21.41 -5.83 24.07
C GLU A 319 -21.89 -5.02 25.28
N LYS A 320 -22.97 -5.46 25.93
CA LYS A 320 -23.50 -4.86 27.17
C LYS A 320 -22.52 -4.99 28.35
N ASN A 321 -21.63 -5.98 28.32
CA ASN A 321 -20.50 -6.12 29.25
C ASN A 321 -19.18 -5.53 28.69
N GLU A 322 -19.27 -4.69 27.67
CA GLU A 322 -18.15 -3.99 27.03
C GLU A 322 -17.12 -4.91 26.36
N VAL A 323 -17.51 -6.15 26.01
CA VAL A 323 -16.73 -7.06 25.15
C VAL A 323 -17.13 -6.85 23.69
N ASN A 324 -16.15 -6.59 22.84
CA ASN A 324 -16.30 -6.43 21.40
C ASN A 324 -16.04 -7.77 20.70
N ILE A 325 -16.91 -8.18 19.80
CA ILE A 325 -16.80 -9.44 19.04
C ILE A 325 -16.55 -9.09 17.58
N ASN A 326 -15.46 -9.60 16.98
CA ASN A 326 -15.23 -9.50 15.54
C ASN A 326 -15.23 -10.91 14.91
N PHE A 327 -16.26 -11.18 14.11
CA PHE A 327 -16.43 -12.42 13.37
C PHE A 327 -15.51 -12.54 12.15
N GLU A 328 -15.06 -11.43 11.55
CA GLU A 328 -14.17 -11.48 10.37
C GLU A 328 -12.75 -11.95 10.71
N THR A 329 -12.34 -11.78 11.98
CA THR A 329 -11.00 -12.13 12.46
C THR A 329 -11.00 -13.20 13.56
N GLU A 330 -12.17 -13.73 13.93
CA GLU A 330 -12.37 -14.61 15.08
C GLU A 330 -11.68 -14.07 16.37
N THR A 331 -11.98 -12.82 16.75
CA THR A 331 -11.41 -12.20 17.97
C THR A 331 -12.46 -11.58 18.89
N ALA A 332 -12.27 -11.74 20.21
CA ALA A 332 -13.02 -11.04 21.24
C ALA A 332 -12.09 -10.13 22.06
N PHE A 333 -12.47 -8.87 22.27
CA PHE A 333 -11.69 -7.91 23.06
C PHE A 333 -12.54 -7.22 24.13
N CYS A 334 -12.14 -7.35 25.40
CA CYS A 334 -12.83 -6.70 26.50
C CYS A 334 -12.32 -5.27 26.71
N LYS A 335 -13.15 -4.28 26.36
CA LYS A 335 -12.86 -2.84 26.58
C LYS A 335 -12.79 -2.49 28.07
N LYS A 336 -13.49 -3.24 28.94
CA LYS A 336 -13.49 -3.05 30.40
C LYS A 336 -12.17 -3.49 31.06
N CYS A 337 -11.56 -4.56 30.55
CA CYS A 337 -10.34 -5.17 31.11
C CYS A 337 -9.08 -4.90 30.30
N PHE A 338 -9.21 -4.33 29.09
CA PHE A 338 -8.14 -4.12 28.10
C PHE A 338 -7.35 -5.40 27.78
N ILE A 339 -8.05 -6.52 27.56
CA ILE A 339 -7.44 -7.79 27.11
C ILE A 339 -8.23 -8.42 25.96
N ASN A 340 -7.51 -9.12 25.08
CA ASN A 340 -8.10 -10.13 24.20
C ASN A 340 -8.60 -11.32 25.04
N VAL A 341 -9.64 -11.97 24.55
CA VAL A 341 -10.25 -13.19 25.09
C VAL A 341 -10.37 -14.19 23.93
N ASN A 342 -10.19 -15.48 24.20
CA ASN A 342 -10.37 -16.52 23.18
C ASN A 342 -11.77 -16.43 22.55
N PHE A 343 -11.89 -16.75 21.26
CA PHE A 343 -13.14 -16.69 20.50
C PHE A 343 -14.04 -17.92 20.74
N GLU A 344 -14.24 -18.22 22.01
CA GLU A 344 -15.00 -19.37 22.49
C GLU A 344 -16.09 -18.84 23.44
N PHE A 345 -17.33 -19.31 23.26
CA PHE A 345 -18.47 -18.87 24.04
C PHE A 345 -18.22 -18.96 25.55
N GLU A 346 -17.63 -20.06 26.01
CA GLU A 346 -17.35 -20.31 27.42
C GLU A 346 -16.23 -19.38 27.93
N SER A 347 -15.14 -19.20 27.17
CA SER A 347 -14.05 -18.27 27.51
C SER A 347 -14.52 -16.81 27.60
N ILE A 348 -15.44 -16.37 26.72
CA ILE A 348 -16.03 -15.02 26.76
C ILE A 348 -16.98 -14.86 27.95
N ASN A 349 -17.86 -15.84 28.16
CA ASN A 349 -18.80 -15.90 29.28
C ASN A 349 -18.09 -15.88 30.64
N ASP A 350 -17.04 -16.69 30.80
CA ASP A 350 -16.32 -16.84 32.06
C ASP A 350 -15.34 -15.70 32.30
N HIS A 351 -14.83 -15.06 31.24
CA HIS A 351 -14.20 -13.76 31.36
C HIS A 351 -15.15 -12.74 31.99
N ILE A 352 -16.38 -12.61 31.50
CA ILE A 352 -17.38 -11.64 31.99
C ILE A 352 -17.79 -11.93 33.45
N LYS A 353 -17.94 -13.22 33.81
CA LYS A 353 -18.25 -13.66 35.19
C LYS A 353 -17.06 -13.55 36.14
N GLY A 354 -15.83 -13.57 35.63
CA GLY A 354 -14.61 -13.60 36.44
C GLY A 354 -14.36 -12.32 37.24
N LYS A 355 -13.77 -12.45 38.43
CA LYS A 355 -13.48 -11.31 39.34
C LYS A 355 -12.74 -10.15 38.67
N ARG A 356 -11.77 -10.45 37.80
CA ARG A 356 -11.03 -9.45 37.03
C ARG A 356 -11.93 -8.56 36.14
N HIS A 357 -13.10 -9.06 35.73
CA HIS A 357 -14.10 -8.32 34.98
C HIS A 357 -15.14 -7.64 35.88
N THR A 358 -15.61 -8.28 36.95
CA THR A 358 -16.55 -7.63 37.89
C THR A 358 -15.91 -6.41 38.56
N ASP A 359 -14.65 -6.55 38.96
CA ASP A 359 -13.94 -5.59 39.82
C ASP A 359 -13.27 -4.46 39.00
N ALA A 360 -13.22 -4.60 37.66
CA ALA A 360 -12.73 -3.59 36.74
C ALA A 360 -13.63 -2.35 36.75
N LYS A 361 -13.12 -1.25 37.31
CA LYS A 361 -13.85 0.03 37.40
C LYS A 361 -13.94 0.69 36.02
N ARG A 362 -15.18 0.91 35.57
CA ARG A 362 -15.53 1.48 34.25
C ARG A 362 -14.76 2.78 33.96
N PHE A 363 -13.96 2.79 32.91
CA PHE A 363 -13.03 3.89 32.60
C PHE A 363 -13.70 4.98 31.75
N VAL A 364 -14.45 5.87 32.40
CA VAL A 364 -15.15 7.00 31.73
C VAL A 364 -14.16 8.12 31.40
N SER A 365 -14.23 8.66 30.18
CA SER A 365 -13.23 9.57 29.60
C SER A 365 -13.87 10.76 28.90
N ASP A 366 -13.99 11.89 29.60
CA ASP A 366 -14.57 13.14 29.09
C ASP A 366 -13.50 14.24 28.92
N TYR A 367 -13.36 14.83 27.72
CA TYR A 367 -12.56 16.04 27.51
C TYR A 367 -12.96 16.81 26.23
N VAL A 368 -13.15 18.13 26.35
CA VAL A 368 -13.31 19.09 25.24
C VAL A 368 -12.75 20.47 25.68
N PRO A 369 -12.56 21.48 24.80
CA PRO A 369 -11.22 22.01 24.53
C PRO A 369 -10.96 23.39 25.16
N PHE A 370 -9.73 23.89 25.04
CA PHE A 370 -9.45 25.32 25.20
C PHE A 370 -8.46 25.86 24.16
N GLN A 371 -8.52 27.18 23.96
CA GLN A 371 -7.79 27.93 22.94
C GLN A 371 -6.35 28.24 23.36
N CYS A 372 -5.50 28.52 22.37
CA CYS A 372 -4.10 28.92 22.56
C CYS A 372 -3.90 30.40 22.19
N ASP A 373 -3.14 31.12 23.02
CA ASP A 373 -2.59 32.44 22.70
C ASP A 373 -1.12 32.50 23.12
N ALA A 374 -0.34 33.44 22.57
CA ALA A 374 1.11 33.30 22.44
C ALA A 374 1.94 34.15 23.41
N ARG A 375 3.15 33.66 23.78
CA ARG A 375 4.45 34.40 23.81
C ARG A 375 5.60 33.60 24.47
N ILE A 376 6.82 33.75 23.90
CA ILE A 376 8.15 33.85 24.60
C ILE A 376 8.67 32.54 25.29
N ASN A 377 9.96 32.11 25.25
CA ASN A 377 11.22 32.69 24.74
C ASN A 377 12.26 31.65 24.23
N LYS A 378 13.44 32.18 23.83
CA LYS A 378 14.73 31.62 23.34
C LYS A 378 15.30 30.31 23.96
N PRO A 379 16.24 29.63 23.25
CA PRO A 379 16.86 28.37 23.66
C PRO A 379 18.12 28.52 24.54
N TYR A 380 18.45 27.46 25.28
CA TYR A 380 19.74 27.28 25.98
C TYR A 380 20.72 26.46 25.13
N LYS A 381 22.03 26.70 25.28
CA LYS A 381 23.10 25.90 24.65
C LYS A 381 23.73 24.98 25.70
N ASN A 382 24.11 23.77 25.31
CA ASN A 382 25.16 23.02 26.00
C ASN A 382 26.18 22.49 24.98
N LYS A 383 27.45 22.48 25.40
CA LYS A 383 28.56 21.72 24.81
C LYS A 383 29.04 20.75 25.88
N GLU A 384 29.49 19.57 25.50
CA GLU A 384 30.81 18.99 25.80
C GLU A 384 30.95 17.64 25.04
N LYS A 385 32.09 17.39 24.39
CA LYS A 385 33.13 16.37 24.70
C LYS A 385 32.63 14.91 24.70
N GLY A 386 33.33 13.95 24.11
CA GLY A 386 34.60 14.03 23.36
C GLY A 386 35.06 12.66 22.84
N ASN A 387 36.10 12.63 21.99
CA ASN A 387 36.69 11.39 21.46
C ASN A 387 37.57 10.69 22.49
N LEU A 388 37.70 9.36 22.41
CA LEU A 388 38.97 8.68 22.07
C LEU A 388 38.79 7.16 21.89
N SER A 389 39.89 6.46 21.60
CA SER A 389 39.92 5.14 20.94
C SER A 389 40.87 4.14 21.59
N ALA A 390 40.69 2.87 21.22
CA ALA A 390 41.71 1.83 21.03
C ALA A 390 42.13 0.89 22.19
N VAL A 391 41.83 -0.41 21.97
CA VAL A 391 42.77 -1.56 21.94
C VAL A 391 43.21 -2.29 23.24
N ALA A 392 43.23 -3.63 23.11
CA ALA A 392 43.97 -4.68 23.86
C ALA A 392 43.53 -5.14 25.27
N ASP A 393 42.83 -6.28 25.28
CA ASP A 393 43.26 -7.59 25.84
C ASP A 393 43.26 -7.98 27.34
N GLU A 394 42.91 -9.27 27.48
CA GLU A 394 43.29 -10.31 28.46
C GLU A 394 43.23 -10.10 29.99
N SER A 395 42.15 -10.68 30.55
CA SER A 395 42.20 -11.89 31.41
C SER A 395 42.03 -11.81 32.95
N THR A 396 41.08 -12.64 33.41
CA THR A 396 41.07 -13.44 34.66
C THR A 396 41.00 -12.81 36.07
N LYS A 397 39.92 -13.25 36.76
CA LYS A 397 39.84 -13.73 38.17
C LYS A 397 39.84 -12.74 39.34
N ASN A 398 38.67 -12.72 39.98
CA ASN A 398 38.39 -12.70 41.43
C ASN A 398 39.63 -12.80 42.37
N TYR A 399 39.72 -11.93 43.40
CA TYR A 399 39.26 -12.32 44.75
C TYR A 399 39.04 -11.13 45.70
N VAL A 400 38.42 -11.44 46.85
CA VAL A 400 38.00 -10.57 47.96
C VAL A 400 39.17 -9.92 48.70
N SER A 401 39.08 -8.63 49.08
CA SER A 401 39.35 -8.10 50.44
C SER A 401 39.25 -6.56 50.54
N ALA A 402 38.93 -6.07 51.74
CA ALA A 402 39.13 -4.69 52.21
C ALA A 402 40.14 -4.74 53.40
N PRO A 403 40.35 -3.70 54.25
CA PRO A 403 40.00 -2.27 54.21
C PRO A 403 41.23 -1.34 54.56
N VAL A 404 40.98 -0.15 55.13
CA VAL A 404 41.83 0.61 56.13
C VAL A 404 42.62 1.88 55.69
N VAL A 405 41.96 3.05 55.83
CA VAL A 405 42.40 4.24 56.64
C VAL A 405 43.65 5.01 56.01
N PRO A 406 44.19 6.17 56.50
CA PRO A 406 43.58 7.50 56.29
C PRO A 406 44.54 8.72 56.03
N TYR A 407 43.93 9.92 55.98
CA TYR A 407 44.44 11.24 56.46
C TYR A 407 45.34 12.15 55.58
N TYR A 408 45.38 13.42 56.04
CA TYR A 408 46.04 14.64 55.54
C TYR A 408 45.49 15.22 54.23
N ASN A 409 44.93 16.44 54.15
CA ASN A 409 44.95 17.69 54.96
C ASN A 409 46.15 18.64 54.74
N LYS A 410 45.93 19.64 53.87
CA LYS A 410 46.35 21.06 53.88
C LYS A 410 45.76 21.67 52.60
N ASN A 411 45.22 22.89 52.46
CA ASN A 411 45.11 24.15 53.21
C ASN A 411 45.46 25.26 52.19
N ASN A 412 44.82 26.44 52.34
CA ASN A 412 45.18 27.73 51.72
C ASN A 412 44.89 27.88 50.20
N TYR A 413 44.52 29.05 49.67
CA TYR A 413 44.37 30.38 50.31
C TYR A 413 43.21 31.23 49.72
N TYR A 414 43.12 32.49 50.17
CA TYR A 414 41.91 33.34 50.20
C TYR A 414 41.80 34.42 49.09
N LYS A 415 40.60 35.03 49.02
CA LYS A 415 40.13 36.27 48.33
C LYS A 415 39.50 36.07 46.95
N ASN A 416 38.31 36.61 46.63
CA ASN A 416 37.75 37.97 46.78
C ASN A 416 38.37 38.97 45.77
N GLU A 417 37.65 39.90 45.12
CA GLU A 417 36.31 40.45 45.44
C GLU A 417 35.53 40.92 44.16
N ASN A 418 34.20 40.78 44.21
CA ASN A 418 33.11 41.65 43.74
C ASN A 418 33.31 42.79 42.69
N GLU A 419 32.33 42.86 41.75
CA GLU A 419 31.48 44.04 41.38
C GLU A 419 32.13 45.37 40.87
N LYS A 420 31.50 46.26 40.07
CA LYS A 420 30.10 46.40 39.56
C LYS A 420 30.04 47.27 38.27
N GLN A 421 28.86 47.24 37.63
CA GLN A 421 28.05 48.33 36.99
C GLN A 421 28.54 49.81 37.10
N ASP A 422 28.18 50.79 36.25
CA ASP A 422 27.20 50.85 35.12
C ASP A 422 27.32 52.13 34.23
N ASN A 423 26.71 52.09 33.03
CA ASN A 423 25.98 53.17 32.29
C ASN A 423 26.58 54.56 31.89
N ASN A 424 26.57 54.79 30.56
CA ASN A 424 25.86 55.86 29.80
C ASN A 424 26.39 57.31 29.56
N ASN A 425 26.13 57.74 28.30
CA ASN A 425 25.80 59.08 27.75
C ASN A 425 26.84 60.24 27.90
N GLU A 426 27.37 60.83 26.83
CA GLU A 426 26.84 61.73 25.76
C GLU A 426 27.26 63.19 26.02
N GLU A 427 28.08 63.78 25.14
CA GLU A 427 27.76 65.02 24.38
C GLU A 427 28.89 65.39 23.40
N GLU A 428 28.62 66.31 22.48
CA GLU A 428 29.53 66.76 21.42
C GLU A 428 30.37 67.98 21.84
N GLN A 429 31.61 68.08 21.34
CA GLN A 429 32.03 69.29 20.61
C GLN A 429 33.31 69.10 19.77
N ALA A 430 33.47 69.99 18.79
CA ALA A 430 34.40 69.83 17.68
C ALA A 430 35.82 70.36 17.95
N GLN A 431 36.81 69.80 17.23
CA GLN A 431 38.04 70.53 16.88
C GLN A 431 38.54 70.09 15.49
N GLN A 432 38.91 71.07 14.67
CA GLN A 432 39.43 70.86 13.32
C GLN A 432 40.93 70.53 13.37
N ARG A 433 41.39 69.49 12.65
CA ARG A 433 42.76 69.38 12.16
C ARG A 433 42.79 68.74 10.78
N SER A 434 43.68 69.25 9.93
CA SER A 434 43.98 68.74 8.59
C SER A 434 45.19 67.81 8.63
N CYS A 435 45.15 66.77 7.81
CA CYS A 435 46.32 66.24 7.11
C CYS A 435 45.86 65.51 5.84
N ASP A 436 46.66 65.59 4.79
CA ASP A 436 46.42 64.97 3.49
C ASP A 436 46.91 63.50 3.47
N ASP A 437 47.00 62.89 2.28
CA ASP A 437 47.54 61.55 2.01
C ASP A 437 46.76 60.33 2.54
N ILE A 438 45.60 60.03 1.93
CA ILE A 438 45.19 58.64 1.64
C ILE A 438 44.63 58.57 0.20
N THR A 439 45.40 58.00 -0.73
CA THR A 439 44.96 57.73 -2.12
C THR A 439 45.00 56.22 -2.43
N ASP A 440 44.17 55.44 -1.74
CA ASP A 440 43.99 53.98 -1.99
C ASP A 440 42.62 53.49 -1.42
N ILE A 441 41.50 53.97 -1.99
CA ILE A 441 40.13 53.66 -1.49
C ILE A 441 39.15 53.19 -2.60
N ASP A 442 39.41 53.47 -3.88
CA ASP A 442 38.40 53.33 -4.95
C ASP A 442 38.04 51.88 -5.38
N GLU A 443 38.78 50.86 -4.97
CA GLU A 443 38.43 49.46 -5.29
C GLU A 443 37.23 48.94 -4.48
N ASP A 444 37.15 49.19 -3.18
CA ASP A 444 36.12 48.56 -2.33
C ASP A 444 34.72 49.19 -2.50
N PHE A 445 34.64 50.47 -2.90
CA PHE A 445 33.38 51.13 -3.22
C PHE A 445 32.64 50.48 -4.41
N ASN A 446 33.37 49.97 -5.41
CA ASN A 446 32.79 49.30 -6.58
C ASN A 446 32.22 47.92 -6.25
N LYS A 447 32.75 47.27 -5.21
CA LYS A 447 32.30 45.96 -4.72
C LYS A 447 30.92 46.02 -4.06
N VAL A 448 30.69 47.03 -3.22
CA VAL A 448 29.41 47.23 -2.50
C VAL A 448 28.24 47.42 -3.46
N ASP A 449 28.41 48.21 -4.52
CA ASP A 449 27.37 48.43 -5.53
C ASP A 449 27.05 47.14 -6.33
N THR A 450 28.05 46.27 -6.53
CA THR A 450 27.89 44.99 -7.24
C THR A 450 27.00 44.02 -6.46
N ASP A 451 27.17 43.90 -5.14
CA ASP A 451 26.31 43.11 -4.27
C ASP A 451 24.86 43.65 -4.23
N LEU A 452 24.71 44.98 -4.16
CA LEU A 452 23.40 45.65 -4.16
C LEU A 452 22.61 45.39 -5.45
N ILE A 453 23.27 45.52 -6.60
CA ILE A 453 22.67 45.27 -7.93
C ILE A 453 22.33 43.78 -8.11
N THR A 454 23.17 42.88 -7.62
CA THR A 454 22.94 41.43 -7.71
C THR A 454 21.75 41.01 -6.85
N TYR A 455 21.73 41.39 -5.57
CA TYR A 455 20.61 41.09 -4.67
C TYR A 455 19.29 41.70 -5.16
N ALA A 456 19.33 42.89 -5.76
CA ALA A 456 18.15 43.51 -6.34
C ALA A 456 17.57 42.68 -7.51
N LYS A 457 18.41 42.22 -8.45
CA LYS A 457 17.99 41.39 -9.59
C LYS A 457 17.34 40.09 -9.13
N GLU A 458 17.97 39.38 -8.20
CA GLU A 458 17.49 38.09 -7.68
C GLU A 458 16.10 38.17 -7.02
N ASN A 459 15.78 39.30 -6.39
CA ASN A 459 14.57 39.46 -5.58
C ASN A 459 13.49 40.34 -6.27
N HIS A 460 13.55 40.44 -7.60
CA HIS A 460 12.64 41.24 -8.44
C HIS A 460 12.54 42.74 -8.04
N LEU A 461 13.64 43.29 -7.54
CA LEU A 461 13.79 44.69 -7.19
C LEU A 461 14.48 45.46 -8.33
N THR A 462 14.26 46.77 -8.41
CA THR A 462 14.93 47.65 -9.38
C THR A 462 15.73 48.71 -8.62
N TYR A 463 17.05 48.56 -8.62
CA TYR A 463 17.99 49.48 -8.01
C TYR A 463 18.18 50.73 -8.87
N ASN A 464 18.06 51.92 -8.29
CA ASN A 464 18.33 53.19 -8.95
C ASN A 464 19.52 53.88 -8.25
N LYS A 465 20.71 53.74 -8.84
CA LYS A 465 21.98 54.29 -8.32
C LYS A 465 21.90 55.80 -8.09
N ASN A 466 21.34 56.54 -9.05
CA ASN A 466 21.26 58.00 -9.00
C ASN A 466 20.39 58.51 -7.84
N ASN A 467 19.29 57.81 -7.53
CA ASN A 467 18.31 58.25 -6.53
C ASN A 467 18.43 57.52 -5.18
N ARG A 468 19.48 56.70 -4.97
CA ARG A 468 19.72 55.88 -3.75
C ARG A 468 18.46 55.19 -3.21
N ASN A 469 17.64 54.64 -4.12
CA ASN A 469 16.43 53.91 -3.76
C ASN A 469 16.19 52.69 -4.65
N VAL A 470 15.34 51.80 -4.14
CA VAL A 470 15.04 50.50 -4.73
C VAL A 470 13.53 50.35 -4.86
N TYR A 471 13.05 50.02 -6.05
CA TYR A 471 11.63 49.76 -6.30
C TYR A 471 11.35 48.25 -6.35
N CYS A 472 10.48 47.77 -5.46
CA CYS A 472 10.06 46.37 -5.45
C CYS A 472 8.90 46.17 -6.42
N ARG A 473 9.12 45.40 -7.50
CA ARG A 473 8.07 45.14 -8.52
C ARG A 473 6.92 44.29 -8.00
N ILE A 474 7.16 43.48 -6.97
CA ILE A 474 6.14 42.64 -6.32
C ILE A 474 5.21 43.51 -5.46
N CYS A 475 5.78 44.31 -4.56
CA CYS A 475 5.02 45.12 -3.60
C CYS A 475 4.60 46.50 -4.15
N LEU A 476 5.03 46.84 -5.36
CA LEU A 476 4.83 48.14 -6.03
C LEU A 476 5.27 49.35 -5.18
N THR A 477 6.27 49.18 -4.31
CA THR A 477 6.70 50.20 -3.33
C THR A 477 8.21 50.48 -3.40
N ARG A 478 8.62 51.67 -2.93
CA ARG A 478 10.02 52.08 -2.81
C ARG A 478 10.59 51.72 -1.43
N ILE A 479 11.87 51.40 -1.40
CA ILE A 479 12.66 50.94 -0.25
C ILE A 479 13.98 51.75 -0.27
N PRO A 480 14.57 52.11 0.89
CA PRO A 480 15.94 52.62 0.94
C PRO A 480 16.92 51.65 0.27
N SER A 481 17.95 52.15 -0.42
CA SER A 481 18.89 51.30 -1.18
C SER A 481 19.89 50.49 -0.35
N SER A 482 19.77 50.46 0.99
CA SER A 482 20.65 49.64 1.81
C SER A 482 20.35 48.15 1.64
N LEU A 483 21.40 47.32 1.66
CA LEU A 483 21.26 45.87 1.55
C LEU A 483 20.42 45.28 2.70
N ASN A 484 20.47 45.90 3.88
CA ASN A 484 19.66 45.52 5.04
C ASN A 484 18.18 45.83 4.82
N SER A 485 17.84 47.04 4.33
CA SER A 485 16.45 47.44 4.04
C SER A 485 15.83 46.56 2.94
N MET A 486 16.61 46.19 1.91
CA MET A 486 16.16 45.22 0.91
C MET A 486 15.93 43.83 1.50
N LYS A 487 16.89 43.29 2.27
CA LYS A 487 16.78 41.98 2.92
C LYS A 487 15.63 41.92 3.93
N GLU A 488 15.37 42.99 4.66
CA GLU A 488 14.24 43.11 5.59
C GLU A 488 12.91 43.13 4.84
N HIS A 489 12.78 43.97 3.81
CA HIS A 489 11.57 44.05 2.99
C HIS A 489 11.19 42.69 2.41
N VAL A 490 12.13 41.99 1.76
CA VAL A 490 11.91 40.66 1.14
C VAL A 490 11.54 39.60 2.19
N LYS A 491 12.15 39.66 3.38
CA LYS A 491 11.81 38.77 4.51
C LYS A 491 10.46 39.13 5.16
N GLY A 492 9.95 40.34 4.98
CA GLY A 492 8.74 40.86 5.60
C GLY A 492 7.45 40.13 5.17
N ALA A 493 6.50 40.04 6.10
CA ALA A 493 5.23 39.31 5.88
C ALA A 493 4.41 39.88 4.71
N LYS A 494 4.38 41.21 4.55
CA LYS A 494 3.69 41.88 3.43
C LYS A 494 4.27 41.45 2.07
N HIS A 495 5.59 41.41 1.93
CA HIS A 495 6.24 40.97 0.69
C HIS A 495 5.93 39.51 0.36
N LYS A 496 6.06 38.62 1.35
CA LYS A 496 5.72 37.19 1.18
C LYS A 496 4.26 36.98 0.75
N ALA A 497 3.32 37.69 1.36
CA ALA A 497 1.90 37.60 1.00
C ALA A 497 1.63 38.06 -0.45
N VAL A 498 2.25 39.17 -0.89
CA VAL A 498 2.07 39.68 -2.25
C VAL A 498 2.84 38.83 -3.28
N LEU A 499 4.02 38.30 -2.95
CA LEU A 499 4.76 37.36 -3.79
C LEU A 499 3.95 36.08 -4.05
N ILE A 500 3.36 35.49 -3.01
CA ILE A 500 2.48 34.32 -3.16
C ILE A 500 1.27 34.67 -4.04
N LYS A 501 0.64 35.83 -3.83
CA LYS A 501 -0.47 36.31 -4.65
C LYS A 501 -0.07 36.50 -6.13
N HIS A 502 1.16 36.97 -6.39
CA HIS A 502 1.66 37.21 -7.75
C HIS A 502 2.14 35.92 -8.46
N GLU A 503 2.71 34.94 -7.75
CA GLU A 503 2.92 33.59 -8.30
C GLU A 503 1.56 32.95 -8.63
N MET A 504 0.58 33.01 -7.71
CA MET A 504 -0.76 32.44 -7.93
C MET A 504 -1.56 33.12 -9.03
N ALA A 505 -1.37 34.43 -9.27
CA ALA A 505 -2.05 35.15 -10.35
C ALA A 505 -1.72 34.63 -11.76
N SER A 506 -0.63 33.85 -11.92
CA SER A 506 -0.28 33.19 -13.18
C SER A 506 -1.00 31.84 -13.40
N ILE A 507 -1.56 31.25 -12.34
CA ILE A 507 -2.11 29.90 -12.35
C ILE A 507 -3.60 29.98 -12.70
N LYS A 508 -3.96 29.56 -13.92
CA LYS A 508 -5.38 29.41 -14.29
C LYS A 508 -6.02 28.29 -13.48
N THR A 509 -7.10 28.61 -12.79
CA THR A 509 -7.90 27.68 -11.99
C THR A 509 -9.39 27.81 -12.31
N LEU A 510 -10.17 26.78 -11.99
CA LEU A 510 -11.62 26.76 -12.07
C LEU A 510 -12.17 26.00 -10.85
N GLN A 511 -13.26 26.47 -10.24
CA GLN A 511 -13.86 25.77 -9.09
C GLN A 511 -14.30 24.35 -9.48
N SER A 512 -14.15 23.40 -8.56
CA SER A 512 -14.45 21.98 -8.80
C SER A 512 -15.90 21.78 -9.29
N ASN A 513 -16.87 22.51 -8.72
CA ASN A 513 -18.27 22.52 -9.19
C ASN A 513 -18.50 23.08 -10.61
N LYS A 514 -17.52 23.76 -11.20
CA LYS A 514 -17.53 24.23 -12.60
C LYS A 514 -16.58 23.45 -13.51
N PHE A 515 -15.66 22.68 -12.93
CA PHE A 515 -14.73 21.80 -13.66
C PHE A 515 -15.29 20.38 -13.82
N PHE A 516 -16.12 19.91 -12.89
CA PHE A 516 -16.73 18.58 -12.92
C PHE A 516 -17.99 18.56 -13.78
N GLU A 517 -17.82 18.29 -15.07
CA GLU A 517 -18.91 18.12 -16.05
C GLU A 517 -19.58 16.74 -15.89
N ASP A 518 -18.80 15.69 -15.61
CA ASP A 518 -19.28 14.38 -15.19
C ASP A 518 -18.32 13.78 -14.15
N VAL A 519 -18.88 13.13 -13.13
CA VAL A 519 -18.12 12.34 -12.16
C VAL A 519 -18.79 10.98 -12.02
N THR A 520 -18.14 9.95 -12.55
CA THR A 520 -18.56 8.56 -12.37
C THR A 520 -17.74 7.93 -11.25
N MET A 521 -18.41 7.56 -10.15
CA MET A 521 -17.78 6.89 -9.01
C MET A 521 -17.91 5.37 -9.11
N THR A 522 -16.82 4.67 -8.84
CA THR A 522 -16.78 3.22 -8.67
C THR A 522 -16.55 2.85 -7.20
N GLU A 523 -16.36 1.56 -6.92
CA GLU A 523 -15.92 1.08 -5.61
C GLU A 523 -14.58 1.72 -5.18
N LYS A 524 -13.57 1.76 -6.06
CA LYS A 524 -12.17 2.12 -5.73
C LYS A 524 -11.63 3.39 -6.42
N PHE A 525 -12.26 3.83 -7.50
CA PHE A 525 -11.79 4.95 -8.34
C PHE A 525 -12.89 5.98 -8.64
N ALA A 526 -12.47 7.22 -8.92
CA ALA A 526 -13.27 8.30 -9.49
C ALA A 526 -12.85 8.55 -10.95
N ILE A 527 -13.82 8.66 -11.86
CA ILE A 527 -13.60 9.10 -13.25
C ILE A 527 -14.18 10.51 -13.39
N ILE A 528 -13.36 11.48 -13.76
CA ILE A 528 -13.76 12.89 -13.92
C ILE A 528 -13.67 13.27 -15.41
N ASN A 529 -14.77 13.78 -15.96
CA ASN A 529 -14.94 14.23 -17.36
C ASN A 529 -14.46 13.21 -18.41
N TYR A 530 -14.47 11.91 -18.08
CA TYR A 530 -13.89 10.82 -18.88
C TYR A 530 -12.42 11.05 -19.30
N LYS A 531 -11.68 11.82 -18.49
CA LYS A 531 -10.29 12.20 -18.75
C LYS A 531 -9.34 11.85 -17.60
N PHE A 532 -9.76 12.07 -16.36
CA PHE A 532 -8.93 11.81 -15.18
C PHE A 532 -9.47 10.60 -14.43
N PHE A 533 -8.60 9.64 -14.12
CA PHE A 533 -8.92 8.41 -13.41
C PHE A 533 -8.09 8.38 -12.14
N LEU A 534 -8.73 8.52 -10.98
CA LEU A 534 -8.07 8.81 -9.71
C LEU A 534 -8.49 7.81 -8.63
N PRO A 535 -7.60 7.44 -7.68
CA PRO A 535 -7.99 6.70 -6.48
C PRO A 535 -9.08 7.45 -5.70
N LYS A 536 -10.08 6.74 -5.19
CA LYS A 536 -11.26 7.34 -4.53
C LYS A 536 -10.93 8.15 -3.28
N LEU A 537 -9.94 7.73 -2.49
CA LEU A 537 -9.42 8.51 -1.37
C LEU A 537 -8.80 9.83 -1.85
N SER A 538 -8.04 9.80 -2.94
CA SER A 538 -7.46 10.99 -3.57
C SER A 538 -8.55 11.92 -4.12
N PHE A 539 -9.61 11.40 -4.72
CA PHE A 539 -10.76 12.21 -5.13
C PHE A 539 -11.37 13.00 -3.95
N PHE A 540 -11.58 12.34 -2.80
CA PHE A 540 -12.06 12.99 -1.57
C PHE A 540 -10.97 13.74 -0.78
N MET A 541 -9.75 13.85 -1.31
CA MET A 541 -8.59 14.51 -0.66
C MET A 541 -8.29 13.96 0.75
N LEU A 542 -8.45 12.65 0.88
CA LEU A 542 -8.11 11.86 2.06
C LEU A 542 -6.74 11.21 1.87
N THR A 543 -5.80 11.50 2.76
CA THR A 543 -4.44 10.92 2.75
C THR A 543 -4.21 10.06 4.00
N PRO A 544 -3.54 8.90 3.90
CA PRO A 544 -3.11 8.17 5.10
C PRO A 544 -2.07 9.00 5.88
N ILE A 545 -2.14 8.94 7.21
CA ILE A 545 -1.07 9.37 8.13
C ILE A 545 -0.40 8.15 8.76
N ASP A 546 -1.21 7.18 9.16
CA ASP A 546 -0.80 5.88 9.66
C ASP A 546 -1.76 4.80 9.16
N THR A 547 -1.51 3.54 9.50
CA THR A 547 -2.25 2.36 9.05
C THR A 547 -3.77 2.46 9.24
N TYR A 548 -4.25 3.24 10.21
CA TYR A 548 -5.68 3.30 10.57
C TYR A 548 -6.27 4.72 10.55
N LYS A 549 -5.47 5.77 10.31
CA LYS A 549 -5.91 7.17 10.30
C LYS A 549 -5.62 7.85 8.98
N LEU A 550 -6.65 8.51 8.45
CA LEU A 550 -6.56 9.38 7.29
C LEU A 550 -6.76 10.85 7.71
N ARG A 551 -6.09 11.78 7.04
CA ARG A 551 -6.39 13.21 7.09
C ARG A 551 -7.32 13.59 5.95
N CYS A 552 -8.44 14.22 6.27
CA CYS A 552 -9.15 15.02 5.29
C CYS A 552 -8.46 16.37 5.13
N HIS A 553 -7.85 16.62 3.98
CA HIS A 553 -7.13 17.88 3.73
C HIS A 553 -8.06 19.10 3.59
N ILE A 554 -9.36 18.90 3.35
CA ILE A 554 -10.31 19.99 3.05
C ILE A 554 -11.13 20.41 4.26
N CYS A 555 -11.44 19.47 5.15
CA CYS A 555 -12.10 19.71 6.44
C CYS A 555 -11.09 19.80 7.60
N GLU A 556 -9.81 19.57 7.34
CA GLU A 556 -8.68 19.49 8.29
C GLU A 556 -8.83 18.48 9.46
N VAL A 557 -9.82 17.58 9.39
CA VAL A 557 -10.06 16.53 10.40
C VAL A 557 -9.25 15.26 10.16
N HIS A 558 -9.05 14.51 11.24
CA HIS A 558 -8.53 13.14 11.22
C HIS A 558 -9.71 12.16 11.27
N LEU A 559 -9.61 11.05 10.54
CA LEU A 559 -10.67 10.06 10.35
C LEU A 559 -10.12 8.64 10.51
N PHE A 560 -10.86 7.78 11.18
CA PHE A 560 -10.68 6.33 11.11
C PHE A 560 -11.50 5.75 9.94
N GLU A 561 -11.16 4.55 9.47
CA GLU A 561 -11.77 3.95 8.27
C GLU A 561 -13.31 3.92 8.31
N GLY A 562 -13.90 3.41 9.39
CA GLY A 562 -15.37 3.39 9.58
C GLY A 562 -16.04 4.76 9.62
N GLN A 563 -15.29 5.86 9.76
CA GLN A 563 -15.81 7.23 9.70
C GLN A 563 -15.82 7.80 8.28
N ILE A 564 -15.03 7.25 7.34
CA ILE A 564 -14.93 7.75 5.96
C ILE A 564 -16.31 7.83 5.28
N PRO A 565 -17.18 6.80 5.31
CA PRO A 565 -18.45 6.82 4.57
C PRO A 565 -19.42 7.89 5.06
N ALA A 566 -19.40 8.20 6.36
CA ALA A 566 -20.19 9.28 6.95
C ALA A 566 -19.57 10.65 6.64
N HIS A 567 -18.25 10.77 6.72
CA HIS A 567 -17.54 12.02 6.47
C HIS A 567 -17.71 12.51 5.02
N VAL A 568 -17.45 11.67 4.01
CA VAL A 568 -17.52 12.10 2.60
C VAL A 568 -18.95 12.39 2.13
N LYS A 569 -19.96 11.83 2.82
CA LYS A 569 -21.38 12.15 2.62
C LYS A 569 -21.84 13.39 3.41
N SER A 570 -21.03 13.93 4.32
CA SER A 570 -21.41 15.09 5.12
C SER A 570 -21.56 16.35 4.26
N HIS A 571 -22.55 17.19 4.57
CA HIS A 571 -22.80 18.42 3.82
C HIS A 571 -21.56 19.33 3.78
N LEU A 572 -20.83 19.42 4.90
CA LEU A 572 -19.61 20.23 5.01
C LEU A 572 -18.49 19.75 4.06
N HIS A 573 -18.25 18.44 3.99
CA HIS A 573 -17.28 17.88 3.05
C HIS A 573 -17.73 18.14 1.60
N ALA A 574 -19.01 17.89 1.31
CA ALA A 574 -19.58 18.05 -0.02
C ALA A 574 -19.62 19.51 -0.52
N SER A 575 -19.76 20.50 0.37
CA SER A 575 -19.64 21.92 0.01
C SER A 575 -18.19 22.32 -0.20
N LEU A 576 -17.28 21.97 0.71
CA LEU A 576 -15.86 22.30 0.59
C LEU A 576 -15.22 21.67 -0.66
N LEU A 577 -15.58 20.43 -1.00
CA LEU A 577 -15.08 19.75 -2.20
C LEU A 577 -15.55 20.41 -3.51
N LYS A 578 -16.73 21.05 -3.51
CA LYS A 578 -17.26 21.81 -4.66
C LYS A 578 -16.52 23.13 -4.89
N ASP A 579 -16.13 23.79 -3.81
CA ASP A 579 -15.56 25.14 -3.83
C ASP A 579 -14.01 25.18 -3.80
N ILE A 580 -13.37 24.04 -4.04
CA ILE A 580 -11.91 23.94 -4.21
C ILE A 580 -11.51 24.19 -5.68
N PRO A 581 -10.53 25.07 -5.96
CA PRO A 581 -10.06 25.30 -7.33
C PRO A 581 -9.25 24.11 -7.88
N VAL A 582 -9.63 23.61 -9.05
CA VAL A 582 -8.81 22.74 -9.90
C VAL A 582 -7.90 23.62 -10.77
N VAL A 583 -6.65 23.23 -10.95
CA VAL A 583 -5.67 23.92 -11.80
C VAL A 583 -5.89 23.50 -13.25
N THR A 584 -6.26 24.45 -14.11
CA THR A 584 -6.62 24.21 -15.52
C THR A 584 -5.50 24.56 -16.51
N SER A 585 -4.42 25.19 -16.05
CA SER A 585 -3.23 25.48 -16.86
C SER A 585 -2.37 24.25 -17.17
N LEU A 586 -2.49 23.17 -16.40
CA LEU A 586 -1.74 21.93 -16.59
C LEU A 586 -2.54 20.97 -17.47
N LYS A 587 -2.01 20.62 -18.65
CA LYS A 587 -2.65 19.62 -19.52
C LYS A 587 -2.39 18.22 -18.98
N ASN A 588 -3.48 17.45 -18.83
CA ASN A 588 -3.49 16.03 -18.41
C ASN A 588 -3.12 15.76 -16.95
N GLU A 589 -2.74 16.78 -16.20
CA GLU A 589 -2.58 16.71 -14.75
C GLU A 589 -3.89 17.03 -14.02
N PHE A 590 -4.13 16.36 -12.89
CA PHE A 590 -5.21 16.71 -11.99
C PHE A 590 -4.64 17.26 -10.68
N VAL A 591 -4.64 18.59 -10.56
CA VAL A 591 -4.13 19.29 -9.37
C VAL A 591 -5.22 20.20 -8.80
N ARG A 592 -5.35 20.23 -7.47
CA ARG A 592 -6.24 21.16 -6.76
C ARG A 592 -5.47 22.09 -5.84
N VAL A 593 -5.98 23.30 -5.63
CA VAL A 593 -5.46 24.28 -4.67
C VAL A 593 -6.19 24.05 -3.34
N VAL A 594 -5.50 23.46 -2.35
CA VAL A 594 -6.09 23.16 -1.03
C VAL A 594 -6.22 24.44 -0.20
N SER A 595 -5.17 25.26 -0.24
CA SER A 595 -5.10 26.57 0.41
C SER A 595 -3.97 27.39 -0.24
N SER A 596 -3.75 28.63 0.20
CA SER A 596 -2.77 29.54 -0.42
C SER A 596 -1.36 28.93 -0.44
N GLY A 597 -0.87 28.59 -1.64
CA GLY A 597 0.42 27.94 -1.84
C GLY A 597 0.49 26.44 -1.50
N LEU A 598 -0.63 25.77 -1.21
CA LEU A 598 -0.70 24.32 -0.96
C LEU A 598 -1.51 23.62 -2.07
N TYR A 599 -0.88 22.66 -2.75
CA TYR A 599 -1.43 22.00 -3.94
C TYR A 599 -1.55 20.48 -3.71
N HIS A 600 -2.70 19.90 -4.02
CA HIS A 600 -2.93 18.45 -3.99
C HIS A 600 -2.77 17.85 -5.39
N CYS A 601 -1.90 16.86 -5.53
CA CYS A 601 -1.80 16.02 -6.73
C CYS A 601 -2.83 14.88 -6.64
N GLY A 602 -3.73 14.80 -7.61
CA GLY A 602 -4.81 13.80 -7.65
C GLY A 602 -4.36 12.39 -8.00
N TYR A 603 -3.24 12.25 -8.71
CA TYR A 603 -2.65 10.94 -9.02
C TYR A 603 -1.95 10.39 -7.78
N CYS A 604 -0.80 10.96 -7.41
CA CYS A 604 0.00 10.53 -6.24
C CYS A 604 -0.64 10.80 -4.86
N ASN A 605 -1.85 11.37 -4.78
CA ASN A 605 -2.54 11.78 -3.55
C ASN A 605 -1.70 12.66 -2.59
N HIS A 606 -0.79 13.49 -3.09
CA HIS A 606 0.18 14.23 -2.26
C HIS A 606 -0.11 15.74 -2.15
N CYS A 607 0.03 16.29 -0.94
CA CYS A 607 -0.15 17.72 -0.64
C CYS A 607 1.19 18.46 -0.53
N ILE A 608 1.47 19.34 -1.50
CA ILE A 608 2.79 19.93 -1.75
C ILE A 608 2.76 21.45 -1.56
N LYS A 609 3.68 21.97 -0.73
CA LYS A 609 3.83 23.41 -0.44
C LYS A 609 4.73 24.09 -1.46
N GLY A 610 4.19 25.06 -2.20
CA GLY A 610 4.88 25.91 -3.17
C GLY A 610 4.81 25.39 -4.61
N TRP A 611 4.41 26.27 -5.54
CA TRP A 611 4.16 25.92 -6.95
C TRP A 611 5.40 25.33 -7.64
N LYS A 612 6.58 25.92 -7.42
CA LYS A 612 7.86 25.41 -7.95
C LYS A 612 8.20 23.98 -7.45
N LYS A 613 7.75 23.58 -6.25
CA LYS A 613 7.92 22.21 -5.75
C LYS A 613 6.93 21.24 -6.41
N LEU A 614 5.69 21.66 -6.61
CA LEU A 614 4.71 20.89 -7.40
C LEU A 614 5.22 20.67 -8.83
N GLN A 615 5.65 21.72 -9.54
CA GLN A 615 6.19 21.61 -10.91
C GLN A 615 7.42 20.69 -11.02
N ARG A 616 8.13 20.43 -9.92
CA ARG A 616 9.20 19.43 -9.85
C ARG A 616 8.66 18.02 -9.59
N HIS A 617 7.66 17.87 -8.71
CA HIS A 617 6.96 16.60 -8.46
C HIS A 617 6.25 16.07 -9.72
N LEU A 618 5.58 16.93 -10.49
CA LEU A 618 4.95 16.53 -11.77
C LEU A 618 5.99 16.11 -12.85
N LYS A 619 7.28 16.14 -12.53
CA LYS A 619 8.40 15.66 -13.35
C LYS A 619 9.24 14.57 -12.67
N THR A 620 8.85 14.09 -11.48
CA THR A 620 9.49 12.92 -10.88
C THR A 620 8.96 11.64 -11.52
N GLU A 621 9.85 10.69 -11.75
CA GLU A 621 9.58 9.36 -12.32
C GLU A 621 8.34 8.70 -11.70
N SER A 622 8.31 8.56 -10.37
CA SER A 622 7.17 8.06 -9.58
C SER A 622 5.82 8.72 -9.89
N HIS A 623 5.77 10.00 -10.27
CA HIS A 623 4.51 10.65 -10.68
C HIS A 623 4.12 10.28 -12.11
N ILE A 624 5.09 10.18 -13.01
CA ILE A 624 4.89 9.78 -14.41
C ILE A 624 4.44 8.31 -14.45
N GLU A 625 5.01 7.45 -13.59
CA GLU A 625 4.60 6.06 -13.38
C GLU A 625 3.16 5.95 -12.88
N GLU A 626 2.80 6.65 -11.80
CA GLU A 626 1.43 6.65 -11.23
C GLU A 626 0.39 7.12 -12.27
N VAL A 627 0.69 8.20 -13.00
CA VAL A 627 -0.15 8.69 -14.12
C VAL A 627 -0.27 7.63 -15.22
N SER A 628 0.81 6.94 -15.57
CA SER A 628 0.83 5.90 -16.60
C SER A 628 0.01 4.67 -16.19
N GLN A 629 0.20 4.17 -14.96
CA GLN A 629 -0.53 3.03 -14.40
C GLN A 629 -2.03 3.30 -14.35
N LEU A 630 -2.45 4.44 -13.77
CA LEU A 630 -3.86 4.83 -13.71
C LEU A 630 -4.45 5.09 -15.10
N SER A 631 -3.65 5.55 -16.07
CA SER A 631 -4.09 5.67 -17.47
C SER A 631 -4.30 4.31 -18.14
N ALA A 632 -3.41 3.34 -17.92
CA ALA A 632 -3.55 1.98 -18.46
C ALA A 632 -4.79 1.28 -17.89
N ILE A 633 -5.00 1.38 -16.56
CA ILE A 633 -6.21 0.89 -15.89
C ILE A 633 -7.46 1.58 -16.46
N PHE A 634 -7.42 2.90 -16.71
CA PHE A 634 -8.54 3.62 -17.30
C PHE A 634 -8.89 3.13 -18.70
N GLN A 635 -7.91 2.85 -19.57
CA GLN A 635 -8.17 2.28 -20.90
C GLN A 635 -8.87 0.91 -20.81
N PHE A 636 -8.50 0.07 -19.85
CA PHE A 636 -9.17 -1.22 -19.61
C PHE A 636 -10.64 -1.06 -19.18
N TYR A 637 -10.98 -0.06 -18.37
CA TYR A 637 -12.36 0.24 -17.99
C TYR A 637 -13.17 1.00 -19.06
N LEU A 638 -12.50 1.66 -20.02
CA LEU A 638 -13.13 2.56 -20.99
C LEU A 638 -14.30 1.94 -21.80
N PRO A 639 -14.24 0.67 -22.28
CA PRO A 639 -15.37 0.06 -22.99
C PRO A 639 -16.61 -0.10 -22.12
N LYS A 640 -16.45 -0.54 -20.86
CA LYS A 640 -17.56 -0.70 -19.90
C LYS A 640 -18.17 0.65 -19.53
N LEU A 641 -17.35 1.68 -19.37
CA LEU A 641 -17.81 3.04 -19.13
C LEU A 641 -18.60 3.62 -20.32
N ARG A 642 -18.17 3.36 -21.56
CA ARG A 642 -18.93 3.73 -22.77
C ARG A 642 -20.29 3.04 -22.81
N GLN A 643 -20.35 1.73 -22.53
CA GLN A 643 -21.60 0.98 -22.47
C GLN A 643 -22.56 1.52 -21.39
N TYR A 644 -22.04 1.79 -20.18
CA TYR A 644 -22.81 2.39 -19.10
C TYR A 644 -23.37 3.78 -19.46
N ARG A 645 -22.60 4.63 -20.15
CA ARG A 645 -23.10 5.92 -20.66
C ARG A 645 -24.24 5.74 -21.67
N ILE A 646 -24.13 4.78 -22.59
CA ILE A 646 -25.16 4.51 -23.61
C ILE A 646 -26.45 4.05 -22.92
N GLN A 647 -26.35 3.07 -22.01
CA GLN A 647 -27.49 2.61 -21.20
C GLN A 647 -28.14 3.79 -20.44
N LYS A 648 -27.36 4.57 -19.69
CA LYS A 648 -27.87 5.71 -18.92
C LYS A 648 -28.47 6.82 -19.80
N ALA A 649 -27.99 7.00 -21.02
CA ALA A 649 -28.58 7.91 -21.99
C ALA A 649 -29.92 7.38 -22.53
N MET A 650 -30.03 6.07 -22.78
CA MET A 650 -31.29 5.42 -23.13
C MET A 650 -32.32 5.52 -22.00
N GLU A 651 -31.92 5.22 -20.75
CA GLU A 651 -32.76 5.36 -19.55
C GLU A 651 -33.30 6.81 -19.39
N ASN A 652 -32.43 7.83 -19.53
CA ASN A 652 -32.85 9.23 -19.47
C ASN A 652 -33.77 9.66 -20.62
N ASN A 653 -33.57 9.11 -21.83
CA ASN A 653 -34.43 9.41 -22.98
C ASN A 653 -35.80 8.73 -22.84
N ILE A 654 -35.83 7.48 -22.38
CA ILE A 654 -37.06 6.76 -22.03
C ILE A 654 -37.83 7.54 -20.95
N PHE A 655 -37.16 7.98 -19.88
CA PHE A 655 -37.79 8.79 -18.83
C PHE A 655 -38.47 10.05 -19.42
N ARG A 656 -37.76 10.80 -20.26
CA ARG A 656 -38.27 12.00 -20.97
C ARG A 656 -39.33 11.74 -22.06
N MET A 657 -39.64 10.48 -22.37
CA MET A 657 -40.73 10.10 -23.28
C MET A 657 -42.00 9.68 -22.53
N PHE A 658 -41.89 9.38 -21.23
CA PHE A 658 -43.00 8.95 -20.38
C PHE A 658 -43.33 9.92 -19.22
N PHE A 659 -42.46 10.91 -18.96
CA PHE A 659 -42.60 11.96 -17.94
C PHE A 659 -42.13 13.33 -18.49
#